data_AF-A0A6A2WP93-F1
#
_entry.id   AF-A0A6A2WP93-F1
#
_cell.length_a   1.000
_cell.length_b   1.000
_cell.length_c   1.000
_cell.angle_alpha   90.00
_cell.angle_beta   90.00
_cell.angle_gamma   90.00
#
_symmetry.space_group_name_H-M   'P 1'
#
loop_
_entity.id
_entity.type
_entity.pdbx_description
1 polymer ?
#
loop_
_entity_poly.entity_id
_entity_poly.type
_entity_poly.pdbx_seq_one_letter_code
_entity_poly.pdbx_strand_id
1 'polypeptide(L)'
;MFLSHVLQLDIMEKVANRRRLVVWVIMMINLSLFLSACSDGTPARKLLKHTDSSNTHVRLQLSDSLVVIDNELVEVTIQNPTGHLIGLKYKEMQNVLESRNHNHNKGYWDIVWDEDAYDKLETEHVDVITQTDDLVELSFTKKWNHGKTLPLNIQKRFIVRRGIPGVYMYGVFDREEDFPGAQMYQIRIAFKLKEDKFRFVAVSDMIQRIMPRSEDRDEHRSKTLDFKEAVVLTNPSNPSLKGEVDDKYQYSTENKDNKLHGWISDDDGVGFWIITPSNEFRTGGPHKQDLTSHVGPTALSMFVSTHYTGTEIDTFYKQGEAWKKVFGPVLIYLNSAPSNDDHRNILWNDAKRQLSDEIESWPYNFTGSEDFPHSEQRGQVNGQLLVQDRYMVRPLMQAKSAFVGLAAHGDAGSWQTEGKGYQFWTQTDNIGHFSIKNVRPGNYSFYAWVPGFIGDYKLDLNIIIHPGNKIELGTLIYDPPRNGPTLWEIGVPDRSAAEFFIPEPYPQFMNSITKDDTDKFRQYGLWDRYSDIYREGDLVYTVGTSNYSRDWFFAHVPRKTGNNTNRPTTWQIKYNLQDVNENGTYTLQLALAAASFAEVQVRFNDPNAVRPYFTTKRIGNDNAVARHGIHGLLPIKDRLHRMGVPTYGLCVNCNLYQETRDHLFFNCSMALNLKGKVLTTILKISWNAFIYYLWHERNQRIFRGRFRAVDAILKDVIDTVGIRLRDKAINKLDIINFNLCNA
;
A
#
# COMPACT_ATOMS: atom_id res chain seq x y z
N MET A 1 21.84 21.54 22.49
CA MET A 1 21.18 21.09 21.24
C MET A 1 20.30 19.86 21.46
N PHE A 2 20.68 18.90 22.32
CA PHE A 2 19.94 17.66 22.58
C PHE A 2 18.75 17.76 23.58
N LEU A 3 18.39 18.96 24.04
CA LEU A 3 17.39 19.18 25.10
C LEU A 3 16.37 20.28 24.77
N SER A 4 16.43 20.83 23.55
CA SER A 4 15.40 21.74 23.02
C SER A 4 14.26 21.01 22.30
N HIS A 5 14.19 19.68 22.41
CA HIS A 5 13.15 18.86 21.79
C HIS A 5 12.23 18.13 22.78
N VAL A 6 12.41 18.34 24.10
CA VAL A 6 11.66 17.58 25.14
C VAL A 6 10.61 18.41 25.90
N LEU A 7 10.52 19.73 25.70
CA LEU A 7 9.58 20.59 26.45
C LEU A 7 8.91 21.65 25.56
N GLN A 8 7.92 21.23 24.76
CA GLN A 8 6.96 22.17 24.18
C GLN A 8 5.61 21.50 23.81
N LEU A 9 5.05 20.75 24.76
CA LEU A 9 3.64 20.38 24.81
C LEU A 9 3.19 20.55 26.25
N ASP A 10 2.76 21.76 26.61
CA ASP A 10 1.57 22.00 27.41
C ASP A 10 1.39 23.51 27.67
N ILE A 11 0.15 23.92 27.91
CA ILE A 11 -0.30 25.28 28.29
C ILE A 11 -0.57 26.24 27.12
N MET A 12 -1.73 26.10 26.49
CA MET A 12 -2.60 27.25 26.15
C MET A 12 -4.07 26.82 26.18
N GLU A 13 -4.57 26.45 27.35
CA GLU A 13 -6.01 26.48 27.64
C GLU A 13 -6.31 27.68 28.54
N LYS A 14 -7.32 28.47 28.14
CA LYS A 14 -8.01 29.56 28.86
C LYS A 14 -7.34 30.95 28.81
N VAL A 15 -7.97 31.89 28.09
CA VAL A 15 -8.95 32.88 28.62
C VAL A 15 -9.22 33.94 27.54
N ALA A 16 -10.49 34.37 27.48
CA ALA A 16 -11.08 35.50 26.75
C ALA A 16 -11.65 35.15 25.35
N ASN A 17 -12.91 35.42 25.02
CA ASN A 17 -13.81 36.38 25.64
C ASN A 17 -15.29 36.02 25.42
N ARG A 18 -16.03 36.09 26.52
CA ARG A 18 -17.49 36.15 26.60
C ARG A 18 -17.99 37.37 25.83
N ARG A 19 -18.72 37.16 24.72
CA ARG A 19 -19.73 38.14 24.20
C ARG A 19 -20.64 37.63 23.07
N ARG A 20 -20.78 36.31 22.86
CA ARG A 20 -21.69 35.75 21.84
C ARG A 20 -22.75 34.76 22.38
N LEU A 21 -22.80 34.52 23.69
CA LEU A 21 -23.69 33.51 24.30
C LEU A 21 -25.17 33.96 24.39
N VAL A 22 -25.47 35.26 24.31
CA VAL A 22 -26.86 35.76 24.43
C VAL A 22 -27.60 35.80 23.09
N VAL A 23 -26.87 35.81 21.96
CA VAL A 23 -27.46 35.81 20.60
C VAL A 23 -27.74 34.39 20.11
N TRP A 24 -26.95 33.39 20.56
CA TRP A 24 -27.16 31.97 20.22
C TRP A 24 -28.37 31.34 20.93
N VAL A 25 -28.70 31.79 22.15
CA VAL A 25 -29.86 31.26 22.91
C VAL A 25 -31.18 31.73 22.30
N ILE A 26 -31.22 32.92 21.68
CA ILE A 26 -32.42 33.46 21.02
C ILE A 26 -32.64 32.85 19.61
N MET A 27 -31.57 32.41 18.93
CA MET A 27 -31.66 31.63 17.68
C MET A 27 -32.06 30.16 17.91
N MET A 28 -31.61 29.54 19.00
CA MET A 28 -31.97 28.16 19.34
C MET A 28 -33.46 28.01 19.69
N ILE A 29 -34.06 29.00 20.37
CA ILE A 29 -35.49 28.97 20.75
C ILE A 29 -36.42 29.15 19.53
N ASN A 30 -35.96 29.80 18.46
CA ASN A 30 -36.72 29.92 17.21
C ASN A 30 -36.51 28.74 16.24
N LEU A 31 -35.42 27.97 16.39
CA LEU A 31 -35.16 26.78 15.57
C LEU A 31 -35.81 25.51 16.15
N SER A 32 -36.10 25.49 17.47
CA SER A 32 -36.83 24.40 18.13
C SER A 32 -38.36 24.44 17.94
N LEU A 33 -38.90 25.53 17.39
CA LEU A 33 -40.34 25.68 17.09
C LEU A 33 -40.69 25.44 15.60
N PHE A 34 -39.70 25.06 14.77
CA PHE A 34 -39.88 24.72 13.35
C PHE A 34 -39.61 23.24 13.01
N LEU A 35 -39.36 22.39 14.01
CA LEU A 35 -39.12 20.94 13.83
C LEU A 35 -40.18 20.04 14.48
N SER A 36 -41.42 20.53 14.61
CA SER A 36 -42.59 19.70 14.94
C SER A 36 -43.62 19.72 13.81
N ALA A 37 -43.24 19.21 12.64
CA ALA A 37 -44.15 18.72 11.60
C ALA A 37 -43.34 17.91 10.58
N CYS A 38 -43.93 16.84 10.06
CA CYS A 38 -43.36 15.86 9.11
C CYS A 38 -42.48 14.78 9.74
N SER A 39 -43.06 14.00 10.66
CA SER A 39 -42.92 12.54 10.55
C SER A 39 -43.83 12.07 9.42
N ASP A 40 -43.28 11.39 8.42
CA ASP A 40 -43.99 10.30 7.74
C ASP A 40 -42.97 9.45 6.99
N GLY A 41 -42.88 8.19 7.40
CA GLY A 41 -42.03 7.17 6.78
C GLY A 41 -42.63 6.72 5.45
N THR A 42 -41.81 6.76 4.40
CA THR A 42 -42.18 6.19 3.10
C THR A 42 -41.76 4.71 3.06
N PRO A 43 -42.65 3.77 2.69
CA PRO A 43 -42.35 2.34 2.74
C PRO A 43 -41.49 1.88 1.56
N ALA A 44 -40.66 0.87 1.83
CA ALA A 44 -39.94 0.09 0.83
C ALA A 44 -40.88 -0.42 -0.27
N ARG A 45 -40.54 -0.13 -1.53
CA ARG A 45 -41.30 -0.57 -2.70
C ARG A 45 -40.97 -2.04 -2.99
N LYS A 46 -42.01 -2.88 -2.98
CA LYS A 46 -42.07 -4.30 -3.34
C LYS A 46 -41.05 -4.75 -4.40
N LEU A 47 -40.19 -5.70 -4.01
CA LEU A 47 -39.67 -6.70 -4.93
C LEU A 47 -40.84 -7.47 -5.54
N LEU A 48 -40.84 -7.62 -6.86
CA LEU A 48 -41.67 -8.58 -7.58
C LEU A 48 -41.23 -10.00 -7.15
N LYS A 49 -41.99 -10.59 -6.21
CA LYS A 49 -42.00 -12.04 -5.99
C LYS A 49 -42.53 -12.69 -7.26
N HIS A 50 -41.66 -13.32 -8.04
CA HIS A 50 -42.09 -14.50 -8.78
C HIS A 50 -42.38 -15.59 -7.74
N THR A 51 -43.66 -15.94 -7.65
CA THR A 51 -44.14 -17.11 -6.90
C THR A 51 -43.63 -18.37 -7.58
N ASP A 52 -42.65 -19.02 -6.96
CA ASP A 52 -42.73 -20.44 -6.66
C ASP A 52 -42.04 -20.68 -5.32
N SER A 53 -42.82 -21.13 -4.35
CA SER A 53 -42.33 -21.63 -3.07
C SER A 53 -41.73 -23.01 -3.30
N SER A 54 -40.51 -23.08 -3.77
CA SER A 54 -39.69 -24.26 -3.52
C SER A 54 -39.15 -24.12 -2.09
N ASN A 55 -39.39 -25.14 -1.27
CA ASN A 55 -38.93 -25.24 0.11
C ASN A 55 -37.45 -25.64 0.09
N THR A 56 -36.60 -24.73 -0.39
CA THR A 56 -35.21 -25.06 -0.78
C THR A 56 -34.27 -24.73 0.35
N HIS A 57 -33.67 -25.78 0.90
CA HIS A 57 -32.79 -25.72 2.06
C HIS A 57 -31.36 -26.01 1.60
N VAL A 58 -30.36 -25.38 2.22
CA VAL A 58 -28.95 -25.73 1.96
C VAL A 58 -28.68 -27.13 2.50
N ARG A 59 -28.27 -28.06 1.63
CA ARG A 59 -28.02 -29.47 1.96
C ARG A 59 -26.52 -29.72 2.10
N LEU A 60 -26.13 -30.42 3.17
CA LEU A 60 -24.76 -30.89 3.40
C LEU A 60 -24.73 -32.41 3.32
N GLN A 61 -23.79 -32.94 2.54
CA GLN A 61 -23.43 -34.36 2.53
C GLN A 61 -21.95 -34.49 2.87
N LEU A 62 -21.67 -35.19 3.97
CA LEU A 62 -20.31 -35.46 4.44
C LEU A 62 -19.97 -36.94 4.23
N SER A 63 -18.83 -37.22 3.61
CA SER A 63 -18.29 -38.57 3.44
C SER A 63 -16.81 -38.61 3.80
N ASP A 64 -16.23 -39.82 3.85
CA ASP A 64 -14.81 -40.01 4.21
C ASP A 64 -13.84 -39.29 3.26
N SER A 65 -14.22 -39.06 2.01
CA SER A 65 -13.34 -38.49 0.98
C SER A 65 -13.80 -37.13 0.44
N LEU A 66 -15.08 -36.79 0.60
CA LEU A 66 -15.70 -35.61 0.00
C LEU A 66 -16.70 -34.96 0.93
N VAL A 67 -16.82 -33.64 0.78
CA VAL A 67 -17.90 -32.84 1.34
C VAL A 67 -18.63 -32.14 0.19
N VAL A 68 -19.95 -32.30 0.14
CA VAL A 68 -20.80 -31.69 -0.88
C VAL A 68 -21.82 -30.79 -0.21
N ILE A 69 -21.88 -29.53 -0.64
CA ILE A 69 -22.87 -28.56 -0.20
C ILE A 69 -23.69 -28.12 -1.41
N ASP A 70 -25.01 -28.24 -1.34
CA ASP A 70 -25.91 -27.91 -2.43
C ASP A 70 -27.00 -26.93 -1.95
N ASN A 71 -27.09 -25.77 -2.60
CA ASN A 71 -28.15 -24.77 -2.34
C ASN A 71 -29.15 -24.66 -3.50
N GLU A 72 -29.19 -25.67 -4.36
CA GLU A 72 -29.99 -25.82 -5.59
C GLU A 72 -29.62 -24.89 -6.75
N LEU A 73 -28.79 -23.88 -6.49
CA LEU A 73 -28.23 -23.02 -7.52
C LEU A 73 -26.83 -23.47 -7.92
N VAL A 74 -26.03 -23.88 -6.94
CA VAL A 74 -24.69 -24.43 -7.11
C VAL A 74 -24.47 -25.59 -6.15
N GLU A 75 -23.81 -26.64 -6.65
CA GLU A 75 -23.32 -27.74 -5.84
C GLU A 75 -21.79 -27.62 -5.72
N VAL A 76 -21.31 -27.48 -4.48
CA VAL A 76 -19.93 -27.21 -4.12
C VAL A 76 -19.31 -28.49 -3.57
N THR A 77 -18.26 -28.99 -4.21
CA THR A 77 -17.55 -30.21 -3.79
C THR A 77 -16.14 -29.89 -3.31
N ILE A 78 -15.85 -30.27 -2.06
CA ILE A 78 -14.57 -30.06 -1.38
C ILE A 78 -13.98 -31.41 -1.00
N GLN A 79 -12.67 -31.58 -1.19
CA GLN A 79 -11.97 -32.80 -0.80
C GLN A 79 -11.77 -32.86 0.72
N ASN A 80 -12.15 -33.99 1.34
CA ASN A 80 -11.96 -34.27 2.76
C ASN A 80 -10.67 -35.08 2.98
N PRO A 81 -9.74 -34.68 3.87
CA PRO A 81 -9.74 -33.46 4.68
C PRO A 81 -8.90 -32.31 4.10
N THR A 82 -8.35 -32.45 2.89
CA THR A 82 -7.35 -31.51 2.33
C THR A 82 -7.86 -30.08 2.14
N GLY A 83 -9.19 -29.89 2.05
CA GLY A 83 -9.81 -28.59 1.86
C GLY A 83 -9.58 -28.02 0.46
N HIS A 84 -9.29 -28.86 -0.55
CA HIS A 84 -9.27 -28.45 -1.95
C HIS A 84 -10.70 -28.32 -2.49
N LEU A 85 -11.00 -27.20 -3.15
CA LEU A 85 -12.23 -27.05 -3.90
C LEU A 85 -12.06 -27.77 -5.24
N ILE A 86 -12.76 -28.90 -5.39
CA ILE A 86 -12.58 -29.79 -6.53
C ILE A 86 -13.76 -29.77 -7.50
N GLY A 87 -14.90 -29.21 -7.08
CA GLY A 87 -16.08 -29.09 -7.91
C GLY A 87 -16.95 -27.88 -7.59
N LEU A 88 -17.38 -27.20 -8.65
CA LEU A 88 -18.54 -26.30 -8.62
C LEU A 88 -19.42 -26.69 -9.80
N LYS A 89 -20.52 -27.38 -9.52
CA LYS A 89 -21.52 -27.75 -10.52
C LYS A 89 -22.57 -26.65 -10.58
N TYR A 90 -22.82 -26.16 -11.79
CA TYR A 90 -23.71 -25.03 -12.01
C TYR A 90 -24.48 -25.23 -13.32
N LYS A 91 -25.81 -25.28 -13.21
CA LYS A 91 -26.70 -25.65 -14.32
C LYS A 91 -26.28 -26.99 -14.95
N GLU A 92 -26.21 -27.03 -16.29
CA GLU A 92 -25.78 -28.21 -17.05
C GLU A 92 -24.28 -28.48 -16.96
N MET A 93 -23.48 -27.50 -16.51
CA MET A 93 -22.04 -27.65 -16.36
C MET A 93 -21.72 -28.47 -15.10
N GLN A 94 -21.34 -29.73 -15.31
CA GLN A 94 -21.03 -30.67 -14.22
C GLN A 94 -19.88 -30.20 -13.32
N ASN A 95 -18.96 -29.40 -13.84
CA ASN A 95 -17.92 -28.74 -13.06
C ASN A 95 -17.34 -27.57 -13.86
N VAL A 96 -17.18 -26.39 -13.23
CA VAL A 96 -16.48 -25.24 -13.83
C VAL A 96 -14.95 -25.38 -13.77
N LEU A 97 -14.45 -26.18 -12.84
CA LEU A 97 -13.01 -26.38 -12.60
C LEU A 97 -12.43 -27.43 -13.56
N GLU A 98 -11.14 -27.28 -13.90
CA GLU A 98 -10.43 -28.16 -14.84
C GLU A 98 -10.42 -29.62 -14.35
N SER A 99 -11.22 -30.47 -15.00
CA SER A 99 -11.40 -31.86 -14.60
C SER A 99 -10.16 -32.72 -14.85
N ARG A 100 -9.29 -32.33 -15.79
CA ARG A 100 -8.05 -33.06 -16.12
C ARG A 100 -6.96 -32.88 -15.07
N ASN A 101 -7.06 -31.84 -14.23
CA ASN A 101 -6.09 -31.58 -13.18
C ASN A 101 -6.29 -32.51 -11.98
N HIS A 102 -5.19 -32.81 -11.28
CA HIS A 102 -5.26 -33.36 -9.94
C HIS A 102 -5.98 -32.40 -8.98
N ASN A 103 -6.59 -32.94 -7.92
CA ASN A 103 -7.40 -32.16 -6.98
C ASN A 103 -6.64 -30.97 -6.35
N HIS A 104 -5.34 -31.12 -6.04
CA HIS A 104 -4.48 -30.05 -5.52
C HIS A 104 -4.16 -28.95 -6.55
N ASN A 105 -4.65 -29.06 -7.78
CA ASN A 105 -4.46 -28.09 -8.86
C ASN A 105 -5.78 -27.67 -9.53
N LYS A 106 -6.90 -27.73 -8.81
CA LYS A 106 -8.20 -27.18 -9.22
C LYS A 106 -8.43 -25.82 -8.54
N GLY A 107 -9.26 -25.77 -7.49
CA GLY A 107 -9.36 -24.64 -6.57
C GLY A 107 -8.56 -24.92 -5.29
N TYR A 108 -7.48 -24.19 -5.08
CA TYR A 108 -6.59 -24.42 -3.94
C TYR A 108 -6.07 -23.11 -3.36
N TRP A 109 -5.66 -23.19 -2.10
CA TRP A 109 -4.88 -22.15 -1.45
C TRP A 109 -3.41 -22.49 -1.58
N ASP A 110 -2.54 -21.50 -1.70
CA ASP A 110 -1.12 -21.73 -1.67
C ASP A 110 -0.35 -20.60 -1.00
N ILE A 111 0.83 -20.98 -0.51
CA ILE A 111 1.82 -20.07 0.04
C ILE A 111 3.18 -20.33 -0.61
N VAL A 112 3.88 -19.24 -0.92
CA VAL A 112 5.31 -19.26 -1.23
C VAL A 112 6.03 -18.78 0.02
N TRP A 113 6.88 -19.62 0.58
CA TRP A 113 7.62 -19.34 1.80
C TRP A 113 9.11 -19.68 1.66
N ASP A 114 9.91 -19.50 2.71
CA ASP A 114 11.38 -19.71 2.79
C ASP A 114 12.03 -20.47 1.62
N GLU A 115 13.06 -19.87 1.01
CA GLU A 115 13.78 -20.44 -0.15
C GLU A 115 12.86 -20.76 -1.35
N ASP A 116 11.79 -19.97 -1.52
CA ASP A 116 10.76 -20.15 -2.56
C ASP A 116 10.05 -21.52 -2.49
N ALA A 117 10.03 -22.15 -1.31
CA ALA A 117 9.25 -23.34 -1.05
C ALA A 117 7.76 -23.08 -1.25
N TYR A 118 7.08 -24.10 -1.76
CA TYR A 118 5.69 -24.00 -2.19
C TYR A 118 4.83 -25.00 -1.42
N ASP A 119 3.78 -24.52 -0.73
CA ASP A 119 2.87 -25.36 0.05
C ASP A 119 1.40 -25.09 -0.37
N LYS A 120 0.63 -26.15 -0.60
CA LYS A 120 -0.80 -26.12 -1.01
C LYS A 120 -1.77 -25.98 0.17
N LEU A 121 -1.23 -25.75 1.36
CA LEU A 121 -1.94 -25.57 2.62
C LEU A 121 -2.91 -26.72 2.90
N GLU A 122 -2.57 -27.96 2.52
CA GLU A 122 -3.45 -29.12 2.74
C GLU A 122 -3.80 -29.26 4.22
N THR A 123 -5.08 -29.49 4.50
CA THR A 123 -5.62 -29.62 5.85
C THR A 123 -5.86 -31.08 6.24
N GLU A 124 -6.07 -31.33 7.53
CA GLU A 124 -6.09 -32.68 8.13
C GLU A 124 -7.43 -33.01 8.80
N HIS A 125 -8.24 -32.00 9.13
CA HIS A 125 -9.54 -32.17 9.76
C HIS A 125 -10.62 -31.30 9.09
N VAL A 126 -11.89 -31.71 9.22
CA VAL A 126 -13.06 -30.93 8.81
C VAL A 126 -14.09 -30.89 9.93
N ASP A 127 -14.59 -29.69 10.21
CA ASP A 127 -15.63 -29.42 11.20
C ASP A 127 -16.81 -28.70 10.54
N VAL A 128 -18.03 -29.10 10.91
CA VAL A 128 -19.26 -28.37 10.55
C VAL A 128 -19.48 -27.29 11.61
N ILE A 129 -19.43 -26.03 11.20
CA ILE A 129 -19.51 -24.88 12.10
C ILE A 129 -20.96 -24.44 12.25
N THR A 130 -21.66 -24.32 11.13
CA THR A 130 -23.07 -23.95 11.07
C THR A 130 -23.75 -24.81 10.02
N GLN A 131 -24.91 -25.36 10.35
CA GLN A 131 -25.77 -26.05 9.40
C GLN A 131 -27.22 -25.66 9.68
N THR A 132 -27.79 -24.90 8.75
CA THR A 132 -29.18 -24.44 8.79
C THR A 132 -29.75 -24.54 7.38
N ASP A 133 -31.07 -24.37 7.28
CA ASP A 133 -31.77 -24.27 6.01
C ASP A 133 -31.27 -23.13 5.12
N ASP A 134 -30.65 -22.11 5.72
CA ASP A 134 -30.25 -20.86 5.07
C ASP A 134 -28.75 -20.83 4.73
N LEU A 135 -27.93 -21.58 5.47
CA LEU A 135 -26.48 -21.60 5.28
C LEU A 135 -25.82 -22.86 5.83
N VAL A 136 -24.71 -23.25 5.20
CA VAL A 136 -23.74 -24.20 5.73
C VAL A 136 -22.37 -23.52 5.77
N GLU A 137 -21.69 -23.62 6.91
CA GLU A 137 -20.29 -23.23 7.09
C GLU A 137 -19.45 -24.42 7.52
N LEU A 138 -18.32 -24.62 6.85
CA LEU A 138 -17.33 -25.64 7.17
C LEU A 138 -15.98 -25.01 7.52
N SER A 139 -15.22 -25.68 8.39
CA SER A 139 -13.84 -25.36 8.71
C SER A 139 -12.94 -26.54 8.43
N PHE A 140 -11.98 -26.37 7.53
CA PHE A 140 -10.92 -27.33 7.27
C PHE A 140 -9.65 -26.88 7.96
N THR A 141 -9.08 -27.70 8.83
CA THR A 141 -8.01 -27.27 9.74
C THR A 141 -6.74 -28.11 9.66
N LYS A 142 -5.60 -27.47 9.90
CA LYS A 142 -4.30 -28.12 10.14
C LYS A 142 -3.57 -27.34 11.21
N LYS A 143 -2.99 -28.06 12.16
CA LYS A 143 -2.05 -27.51 13.13
C LYS A 143 -0.63 -27.89 12.75
N TRP A 144 0.31 -26.98 12.97
CA TRP A 144 1.72 -27.30 12.76
C TRP A 144 2.21 -28.25 13.87
N ASN A 145 2.87 -29.35 13.51
CA ASN A 145 3.29 -30.43 14.40
C ASN A 145 4.82 -30.62 14.45
N HIS A 146 5.56 -29.51 14.42
CA HIS A 146 7.03 -29.44 14.39
C HIS A 146 7.70 -30.02 13.12
N GLY A 147 8.90 -29.53 12.79
CA GLY A 147 9.69 -30.00 11.65
C GLY A 147 10.02 -28.91 10.63
N LYS A 148 10.36 -29.30 9.39
CA LYS A 148 10.70 -28.38 8.28
C LYS A 148 9.49 -28.02 7.40
N THR A 149 8.27 -28.22 7.89
CA THR A 149 7.04 -27.80 7.21
C THR A 149 6.70 -26.37 7.59
N LEU A 150 5.83 -25.73 6.80
CA LEU A 150 5.38 -24.35 7.05
C LEU A 150 4.88 -24.20 8.50
N PRO A 151 5.54 -23.38 9.34
CA PRO A 151 5.15 -23.15 10.73
C PRO A 151 3.91 -22.25 10.80
N LEU A 152 2.75 -22.83 10.53
CA LEU A 152 1.48 -22.10 10.42
C LEU A 152 0.30 -23.02 10.75
N ASN A 153 -0.57 -22.57 11.65
CA ASN A 153 -1.88 -23.15 11.85
C ASN A 153 -2.85 -22.55 10.82
N ILE A 154 -3.65 -23.40 10.18
CA ILE A 154 -4.50 -23.02 9.05
C ILE A 154 -5.92 -23.44 9.34
N GLN A 155 -6.87 -22.53 9.13
CA GLN A 155 -8.30 -22.85 9.03
C GLN A 155 -8.84 -22.28 7.72
N LYS A 156 -9.23 -23.13 6.77
CA LYS A 156 -9.92 -22.73 5.54
C LYS A 156 -11.42 -22.85 5.78
N ARG A 157 -12.15 -21.78 5.50
CA ARG A 157 -13.58 -21.67 5.76
C ARG A 157 -14.35 -21.55 4.46
N PHE A 158 -15.41 -22.34 4.34
CA PHE A 158 -16.30 -22.36 3.17
C PHE A 158 -17.72 -22.13 3.65
N ILE A 159 -18.40 -21.15 3.05
CA ILE A 159 -19.80 -20.84 3.36
C ILE A 159 -20.62 -20.88 2.07
N VAL A 160 -21.71 -21.64 2.07
CA VAL A 160 -22.71 -21.66 1.00
C VAL A 160 -24.03 -21.23 1.59
N ARG A 161 -24.69 -20.26 0.94
CA ARG A 161 -25.93 -19.64 1.43
C ARG A 161 -27.08 -19.88 0.47
N ARG A 162 -28.29 -20.00 0.99
CA ARG A 162 -29.50 -20.04 0.17
C ARG A 162 -29.62 -18.80 -0.69
N GLY A 163 -29.99 -18.98 -1.96
CA GLY A 163 -30.26 -17.87 -2.89
C GLY A 163 -29.03 -17.24 -3.52
N ILE A 164 -27.81 -17.66 -3.17
CA ILE A 164 -26.57 -17.15 -3.77
C ILE A 164 -25.91 -18.26 -4.61
N PRO A 165 -25.78 -18.12 -5.93
CA PRO A 165 -25.11 -19.09 -6.79
C PRO A 165 -23.58 -19.00 -6.65
N GLY A 166 -23.05 -19.32 -5.47
CA GLY A 166 -21.64 -19.21 -5.18
C GLY A 166 -21.22 -19.76 -3.83
N VAL A 167 -19.92 -19.67 -3.57
CA VAL A 167 -19.29 -20.06 -2.31
C VAL A 167 -18.42 -18.92 -1.79
N TYR A 168 -18.61 -18.56 -0.51
CA TYR A 168 -17.73 -17.64 0.18
C TYR A 168 -16.55 -18.42 0.78
N MET A 169 -15.35 -17.89 0.61
CA MET A 169 -14.11 -18.50 1.07
C MET A 169 -13.30 -17.51 1.89
N TYR A 170 -12.88 -17.92 3.08
CA TYR A 170 -11.94 -17.15 3.90
C TYR A 170 -10.99 -18.07 4.66
N GLY A 171 -9.87 -17.54 5.13
CA GLY A 171 -8.86 -18.30 5.86
C GLY A 171 -8.49 -17.62 7.17
N VAL A 172 -8.41 -18.37 8.27
CA VAL A 172 -7.84 -17.90 9.55
C VAL A 172 -6.49 -18.56 9.72
N PHE A 173 -5.43 -17.76 9.65
CA PHE A 173 -4.05 -18.23 9.75
C PHE A 173 -3.48 -17.74 11.07
N ASP A 174 -2.85 -18.64 11.83
CA ASP A 174 -2.21 -18.29 13.09
C ASP A 174 -0.81 -18.89 13.24
N ARG A 175 0.00 -18.19 14.03
CA ARG A 175 1.32 -18.60 14.48
C ARG A 175 1.42 -18.35 15.98
N GLU A 176 1.91 -19.36 16.69
CA GLU A 176 2.18 -19.27 18.13
C GLU A 176 3.60 -18.73 18.37
N GLU A 177 3.88 -18.23 19.59
CA GLU A 177 5.16 -17.58 19.91
C GLU A 177 6.37 -18.51 19.76
N ASP A 178 6.19 -19.81 19.98
CA ASP A 178 7.23 -20.82 19.90
C ASP A 178 7.55 -21.28 18.46
N PHE A 179 6.74 -20.85 17.48
CA PHE A 179 6.95 -21.23 16.07
C PHE A 179 8.26 -20.63 15.53
N PRO A 180 9.03 -21.39 14.73
CA PRO A 180 10.27 -20.90 14.13
C PRO A 180 9.97 -19.77 13.14
N GLY A 181 10.93 -18.86 12.97
CA GLY A 181 10.77 -17.75 12.03
C GLY A 181 10.56 -18.24 10.60
N ALA A 182 9.75 -17.52 9.82
CA ALA A 182 9.42 -17.87 8.44
C ALA A 182 9.17 -16.63 7.59
N GLN A 183 9.66 -16.65 6.35
CA GLN A 183 9.34 -15.66 5.33
C GLN A 183 8.15 -16.17 4.51
N MET A 184 7.03 -15.43 4.48
CA MET A 184 5.83 -15.82 3.72
C MET A 184 5.59 -14.81 2.59
N TYR A 185 6.22 -15.06 1.44
CA TYR A 185 6.29 -14.13 0.30
C TYR A 185 4.98 -13.93 -0.43
N GLN A 186 4.16 -14.98 -0.55
CA GLN A 186 2.90 -14.93 -1.29
C GLN A 186 1.85 -15.78 -0.60
N ILE A 187 0.62 -15.27 -0.48
CA ILE A 187 -0.55 -16.03 0.00
C ILE A 187 -1.71 -15.72 -0.94
N ARG A 188 -2.37 -16.76 -1.46
CA ARG A 188 -3.48 -16.59 -2.41
C ARG A 188 -4.43 -17.80 -2.46
N ILE A 189 -5.53 -17.61 -3.17
CA ILE A 189 -6.36 -18.68 -3.72
C ILE A 189 -6.18 -18.69 -5.24
N ALA A 190 -6.04 -19.87 -5.84
CA ALA A 190 -5.99 -20.04 -7.28
C ALA A 190 -7.09 -21.00 -7.74
N PHE A 191 -7.74 -20.64 -8.85
CA PHE A 191 -8.76 -21.45 -9.51
C PHE A 191 -8.32 -21.76 -10.93
N LYS A 192 -8.25 -23.04 -11.27
CA LYS A 192 -8.04 -23.54 -12.63
C LYS A 192 -9.37 -23.93 -13.24
N LEU A 193 -9.85 -23.14 -14.19
CA LEU A 193 -11.13 -23.39 -14.87
C LEU A 193 -10.94 -24.32 -16.06
N LYS A 194 -12.04 -24.87 -16.58
CA LYS A 194 -12.01 -25.72 -17.78
C LYS A 194 -11.49 -24.98 -19.00
N GLU A 195 -10.35 -25.42 -19.53
CA GLU A 195 -9.65 -24.76 -20.64
C GLU A 195 -10.40 -24.80 -21.99
N ASP A 196 -11.20 -25.85 -22.19
CA ASP A 196 -12.06 -26.01 -23.36
C ASP A 196 -13.28 -25.09 -23.31
N LYS A 197 -13.71 -24.65 -22.13
CA LYS A 197 -14.94 -23.88 -21.92
C LYS A 197 -14.71 -22.39 -21.69
N PHE A 198 -13.79 -22.02 -20.81
CA PHE A 198 -13.55 -20.62 -20.42
C PHE A 198 -12.51 -19.98 -21.33
N ARG A 199 -12.98 -19.14 -22.26
CA ARG A 199 -12.15 -18.58 -23.34
C ARG A 199 -12.01 -17.06 -23.26
N PHE A 200 -12.91 -16.40 -22.54
CA PHE A 200 -12.97 -14.95 -22.46
C PHE A 200 -12.69 -14.50 -21.03
N VAL A 201 -11.78 -13.55 -20.83
CA VAL A 201 -11.43 -13.00 -19.53
C VAL A 201 -11.98 -11.58 -19.42
N ALA A 202 -12.42 -11.19 -18.23
CA ALA A 202 -12.77 -9.81 -17.90
C ALA A 202 -12.16 -9.42 -16.55
N VAL A 203 -11.37 -8.34 -16.56
CA VAL A 203 -10.68 -7.78 -15.40
C VAL A 203 -11.22 -6.39 -15.06
N SER A 204 -11.62 -5.63 -16.07
CA SER A 204 -12.29 -4.32 -15.92
C SER A 204 -13.23 -4.09 -17.11
N ASP A 205 -13.92 -2.94 -17.15
CA ASP A 205 -14.69 -2.54 -18.33
C ASP A 205 -13.79 -2.37 -19.58
N MET A 206 -12.50 -2.05 -19.41
CA MET A 206 -11.55 -1.81 -20.51
C MET A 206 -10.70 -3.04 -20.84
N ILE A 207 -10.40 -3.88 -19.83
CA ILE A 207 -9.55 -5.06 -19.99
C ILE A 207 -10.42 -6.31 -20.05
N GLN A 208 -10.91 -6.61 -21.26
CA GLN A 208 -11.61 -7.86 -21.57
C GLN A 208 -11.18 -8.41 -22.94
N ARG A 209 -11.04 -9.73 -23.07
CA ARG A 209 -10.65 -10.36 -24.34
C ARG A 209 -10.89 -11.86 -24.37
N ILE A 210 -10.86 -12.41 -25.59
CA ILE A 210 -10.49 -13.81 -25.80
C ILE A 210 -9.02 -13.99 -25.41
N MET A 211 -8.76 -14.94 -24.51
CA MET A 211 -7.43 -15.25 -24.02
C MET A 211 -6.74 -16.31 -24.90
N PRO A 212 -5.41 -16.20 -25.15
CA PRO A 212 -4.60 -17.30 -25.66
C PRO A 212 -4.83 -18.61 -24.88
N ARG A 213 -4.70 -19.75 -25.56
CA ARG A 213 -4.65 -21.08 -24.91
C ARG A 213 -3.31 -21.28 -24.20
N SER A 214 -3.24 -22.22 -23.28
CA SER A 214 -1.96 -22.59 -22.65
C SER A 214 -0.98 -23.09 -23.70
N GLU A 215 -1.44 -23.94 -24.62
CA GLU A 215 -0.66 -24.44 -25.77
C GLU A 215 -0.13 -23.32 -26.67
N ASP A 216 -0.80 -22.16 -26.75
CA ASP A 216 -0.33 -21.05 -27.58
C ASP A 216 0.98 -20.44 -27.03
N ARG A 217 1.28 -20.69 -25.75
CA ARG A 217 2.52 -20.28 -25.10
C ARG A 217 3.64 -21.34 -25.20
N ASP A 218 3.41 -22.46 -25.87
CA ASP A 218 4.45 -23.47 -26.08
C ASP A 218 5.54 -22.94 -27.03
N GLU A 219 6.76 -23.48 -26.90
CA GLU A 219 7.96 -23.03 -27.64
C GLU A 219 7.81 -23.13 -29.17
N HIS A 220 6.93 -24.01 -29.67
CA HIS A 220 6.67 -24.19 -31.11
C HIS A 220 5.59 -23.23 -31.65
N ARG A 221 4.88 -22.50 -30.78
CA ARG A 221 3.77 -21.58 -31.14
C ARG A 221 3.98 -20.16 -30.65
N SER A 222 5.01 -19.94 -29.83
CA SER A 222 5.40 -18.64 -29.31
C SER A 222 6.91 -18.54 -29.20
N LYS A 223 7.39 -17.35 -28.88
CA LYS A 223 8.79 -17.10 -28.54
C LYS A 223 8.88 -16.31 -27.24
N THR A 224 9.60 -16.86 -26.27
CA THR A 224 9.93 -16.14 -25.03
C THR A 224 10.77 -14.91 -25.32
N LEU A 225 10.42 -13.80 -24.66
CA LEU A 225 11.13 -12.53 -24.74
C LEU A 225 12.18 -12.42 -23.61
N ASP A 226 12.53 -11.23 -23.15
CA ASP A 226 13.59 -11.05 -22.14
C ASP A 226 13.21 -11.61 -20.76
N PHE A 227 11.90 -11.67 -20.45
CA PHE A 227 11.36 -12.27 -19.24
C PHE A 227 10.61 -13.57 -19.56
N LYS A 228 10.78 -14.60 -18.73
CA LYS A 228 10.13 -15.91 -18.92
C LYS A 228 8.60 -15.83 -18.94
N GLU A 229 8.03 -14.82 -18.29
CA GLU A 229 6.60 -14.56 -18.25
C GLU A 229 6.04 -13.99 -19.56
N ALA A 230 6.86 -13.33 -20.37
CA ALA A 230 6.45 -12.65 -21.59
C ALA A 230 6.78 -13.49 -22.83
N VAL A 231 5.76 -13.80 -23.64
CA VAL A 231 5.91 -14.51 -24.90
C VAL A 231 5.24 -13.75 -26.03
N VAL A 232 5.85 -13.72 -27.22
CA VAL A 232 5.18 -13.27 -28.45
C VAL A 232 4.56 -14.48 -29.16
N LEU A 233 3.28 -14.40 -29.50
CA LEU A 233 2.54 -15.49 -30.12
C LEU A 233 2.83 -15.56 -31.62
N THR A 234 3.52 -16.61 -32.08
CA THR A 234 3.95 -16.75 -33.49
C THR A 234 2.97 -17.57 -34.31
N ASN A 235 2.34 -18.58 -33.72
CA ASN A 235 1.35 -19.46 -34.34
C ASN A 235 0.22 -19.85 -33.36
N PRO A 236 -0.54 -18.88 -32.80
CA PRO A 236 -1.60 -19.16 -31.85
C PRO A 236 -2.81 -19.85 -32.52
N SER A 237 -3.58 -20.56 -31.71
CA SER A 237 -4.80 -21.29 -32.07
C SER A 237 -5.89 -20.36 -32.58
N ASN A 238 -5.94 -19.15 -32.03
CA ASN A 238 -6.72 -18.05 -32.58
C ASN A 238 -5.80 -17.13 -33.41
N PRO A 239 -5.92 -17.12 -34.76
CA PRO A 239 -5.07 -16.30 -35.62
C PRO A 239 -5.12 -14.79 -35.34
N SER A 240 -6.20 -14.28 -34.73
CA SER A 240 -6.30 -12.86 -34.39
C SER A 240 -5.32 -12.42 -33.29
N LEU A 241 -4.74 -13.38 -32.56
CA LEU A 241 -3.76 -13.14 -31.49
C LEU A 241 -2.32 -13.16 -31.99
N LYS A 242 -2.09 -13.48 -33.27
CA LYS A 242 -0.76 -13.64 -33.83
C LYS A 242 -0.01 -12.31 -33.81
N GLY A 243 1.22 -12.34 -33.30
CA GLY A 243 2.10 -11.18 -33.15
C GLY A 243 1.88 -10.40 -31.86
N GLU A 244 0.87 -10.73 -31.06
CA GLU A 244 0.69 -10.09 -29.76
C GLU A 244 1.62 -10.68 -28.70
N VAL A 245 2.01 -9.84 -27.73
CA VAL A 245 2.70 -10.30 -26.52
C VAL A 245 1.67 -10.66 -25.46
N ASP A 246 1.85 -11.83 -24.86
CA ASP A 246 1.10 -12.27 -23.70
C ASP A 246 2.00 -12.36 -22.46
N ASP A 247 1.65 -11.59 -21.44
CA ASP A 247 2.26 -11.61 -20.12
C ASP A 247 1.17 -11.44 -19.05
N LYS A 248 1.20 -12.29 -18.02
CA LYS A 248 0.25 -12.25 -16.90
C LYS A 248 0.19 -10.88 -16.20
N TYR A 249 1.28 -10.11 -16.21
CA TYR A 249 1.31 -8.80 -15.53
C TYR A 249 0.53 -7.71 -16.26
N GLN A 250 0.15 -7.92 -17.53
CA GLN A 250 -0.75 -7.02 -18.26
C GLN A 250 -2.18 -7.00 -17.69
N TYR A 251 -2.51 -8.00 -16.86
CA TYR A 251 -3.80 -8.15 -16.19
C TYR A 251 -3.74 -7.80 -14.69
N SER A 252 -2.64 -7.22 -14.21
CA SER A 252 -2.55 -6.80 -12.80
C SER A 252 -3.45 -5.60 -12.50
N THR A 253 -3.96 -5.52 -11.28
CA THR A 253 -4.84 -4.42 -10.84
C THR A 253 -4.42 -3.93 -9.46
N GLU A 254 -4.55 -2.63 -9.21
CA GLU A 254 -4.33 -2.03 -7.89
C GLU A 254 -5.35 -2.52 -6.87
N ASN A 255 -4.95 -2.67 -5.61
CA ASN A 255 -5.83 -3.13 -4.53
C ASN A 255 -7.13 -2.30 -4.41
N LYS A 256 -7.07 -0.98 -4.62
CA LYS A 256 -8.26 -0.11 -4.55
C LYS A 256 -9.35 -0.50 -5.58
N ASP A 257 -8.95 -1.04 -6.73
CA ASP A 257 -9.85 -1.35 -7.86
C ASP A 257 -10.07 -2.86 -8.04
N ASN A 258 -9.18 -3.71 -7.52
CA ASN A 258 -9.22 -5.17 -7.65
C ASN A 258 -10.35 -5.79 -6.82
N LYS A 259 -11.60 -5.61 -7.24
CA LYS A 259 -12.80 -6.09 -6.52
C LYS A 259 -13.59 -7.15 -7.28
N LEU A 260 -13.48 -7.18 -8.60
CA LEU A 260 -14.20 -8.11 -9.47
C LEU A 260 -13.37 -8.42 -10.71
N HIS A 261 -13.16 -9.71 -10.97
CA HIS A 261 -12.56 -10.22 -12.20
C HIS A 261 -12.96 -11.68 -12.40
N GLY A 262 -12.85 -12.18 -13.62
CA GLY A 262 -13.31 -13.52 -13.90
C GLY A 262 -13.18 -13.96 -15.35
N TRP A 263 -13.93 -15.01 -15.67
CA TRP A 263 -13.91 -15.69 -16.96
C TRP A 263 -15.33 -15.99 -17.42
N ILE A 264 -15.52 -15.97 -18.74
CA ILE A 264 -16.76 -16.31 -19.41
C ILE A 264 -16.52 -17.55 -20.30
N SER A 265 -17.47 -18.47 -20.20
CA SER A 265 -17.67 -19.53 -21.18
C SER A 265 -18.80 -19.13 -22.11
N ASP A 266 -18.46 -18.80 -23.35
CA ASP A 266 -19.42 -18.29 -24.33
C ASP A 266 -20.43 -19.37 -24.74
N ASP A 267 -19.94 -20.58 -25.02
CA ASP A 267 -20.76 -21.70 -25.51
C ASP A 267 -21.82 -22.13 -24.47
N ASP A 268 -21.45 -22.11 -23.19
CA ASP A 268 -22.35 -22.48 -22.10
C ASP A 268 -23.13 -21.26 -21.54
N GLY A 269 -22.76 -20.03 -21.94
CA GLY A 269 -23.34 -18.79 -21.41
C GLY A 269 -23.14 -18.63 -19.90
N VAL A 270 -22.00 -19.07 -19.36
CA VAL A 270 -21.68 -19.08 -17.91
C VAL A 270 -20.52 -18.15 -17.58
N GLY A 271 -20.69 -17.36 -16.52
CA GLY A 271 -19.63 -16.53 -15.95
C GLY A 271 -19.11 -17.11 -14.62
N PHE A 272 -17.80 -17.06 -14.42
CA PHE A 272 -17.10 -17.36 -13.17
C PHE A 272 -16.41 -16.08 -12.67
N TRP A 273 -16.72 -15.65 -11.45
CA TRP A 273 -16.28 -14.36 -10.92
C TRP A 273 -15.69 -14.50 -9.53
N ILE A 274 -14.59 -13.80 -9.27
CA ILE A 274 -14.05 -13.56 -7.93
C ILE A 274 -14.51 -12.18 -7.49
N ILE A 275 -15.30 -12.11 -6.42
CA ILE A 275 -15.79 -10.87 -5.82
C ILE A 275 -15.12 -10.66 -4.47
N THR A 276 -14.46 -9.51 -4.32
CA THR A 276 -13.75 -9.10 -3.10
C THR A 276 -14.28 -7.74 -2.62
N PRO A 277 -15.25 -7.71 -1.69
CA PRO A 277 -15.91 -6.46 -1.28
C PRO A 277 -15.04 -5.60 -0.36
N SER A 278 -14.04 -6.20 0.31
CA SER A 278 -13.16 -5.51 1.26
C SER A 278 -11.68 -5.79 1.00
N ASN A 279 -10.86 -4.79 1.26
CA ASN A 279 -9.41 -4.85 1.15
C ASN A 279 -8.71 -5.01 2.51
N GLU A 280 -9.46 -5.18 3.62
CA GLU A 280 -8.89 -5.05 4.98
C GLU A 280 -7.71 -5.98 5.27
N PHE A 281 -7.69 -7.13 4.61
CA PHE A 281 -6.69 -8.18 4.75
C PHE A 281 -5.55 -8.07 3.74
N ARG A 282 -5.68 -7.26 2.68
CA ARG A 282 -4.64 -7.09 1.66
C ARG A 282 -3.48 -6.26 2.21
N THR A 283 -2.34 -6.36 1.53
CA THR A 283 -1.07 -5.79 1.97
C THR A 283 -0.62 -4.63 1.08
N GLY A 284 0.24 -3.75 1.60
CA GLY A 284 0.87 -2.65 0.86
C GLY A 284 -0.04 -1.50 0.40
N GLY A 285 -1.22 -1.36 1.00
CA GLY A 285 -2.08 -0.19 0.80
C GLY A 285 -2.79 -0.12 -0.56
N PRO A 286 -3.41 1.03 -0.89
CA PRO A 286 -4.34 1.17 -2.02
C PRO A 286 -3.75 0.93 -3.41
N HIS A 287 -2.50 1.34 -3.64
CA HIS A 287 -1.87 1.37 -4.97
C HIS A 287 -0.98 0.15 -5.24
N LYS A 288 -0.87 -0.78 -4.28
CA LYS A 288 -0.16 -2.02 -4.54
C LYS A 288 -0.92 -2.80 -5.62
N GLN A 289 -0.19 -3.20 -6.65
CA GLN A 289 -0.72 -4.02 -7.74
C GLN A 289 -0.52 -5.50 -7.46
N ASP A 290 -1.48 -6.30 -7.90
CA ASP A 290 -1.43 -7.76 -7.84
C ASP A 290 -2.11 -8.41 -9.04
N LEU A 291 -1.78 -9.69 -9.26
CA LEU A 291 -2.33 -10.49 -10.35
C LEU A 291 -3.83 -10.76 -10.13
N THR A 292 -4.58 -10.83 -11.23
CA THR A 292 -6.01 -11.19 -11.25
C THR A 292 -6.22 -12.52 -11.99
N SER A 293 -6.33 -12.49 -13.31
CA SER A 293 -6.54 -13.65 -14.19
C SER A 293 -5.42 -13.74 -15.25
N HIS A 294 -5.13 -14.94 -15.74
CA HIS A 294 -4.14 -15.16 -16.81
C HIS A 294 -4.34 -16.49 -17.57
N VAL A 295 -3.57 -16.73 -18.64
CA VAL A 295 -3.63 -17.94 -19.49
C VAL A 295 -3.68 -19.25 -18.68
N GLY A 296 -4.42 -20.23 -19.22
CA GLY A 296 -4.71 -21.53 -18.61
C GLY A 296 -5.89 -21.43 -17.65
N PRO A 297 -7.05 -21.00 -18.20
CA PRO A 297 -7.98 -20.04 -17.61
C PRO A 297 -7.92 -20.01 -16.09
N THR A 298 -6.98 -19.19 -15.61
CA THR A 298 -6.65 -19.08 -14.19
C THR A 298 -7.25 -17.80 -13.65
N ALA A 299 -7.90 -17.89 -12.50
CA ALA A 299 -8.33 -16.74 -11.70
C ALA A 299 -7.68 -16.81 -10.32
N LEU A 300 -7.15 -15.69 -9.83
CA LEU A 300 -6.41 -15.60 -8.57
C LEU A 300 -7.08 -14.61 -7.62
N SER A 301 -7.11 -14.95 -6.34
CA SER A 301 -7.36 -14.01 -5.25
C SER A 301 -6.07 -13.83 -4.46
N MET A 302 -5.35 -12.74 -4.73
CA MET A 302 -4.08 -12.42 -4.08
C MET A 302 -4.32 -11.70 -2.75
N PHE A 303 -3.69 -12.19 -1.67
CA PHE A 303 -3.75 -11.56 -0.35
C PHE A 303 -2.43 -10.89 0.05
N VAL A 304 -1.33 -11.61 -0.18
CA VAL A 304 0.04 -11.18 0.09
C VAL A 304 0.88 -11.49 -1.13
N SER A 305 1.72 -10.56 -1.55
CA SER A 305 2.76 -10.83 -2.55
C SER A 305 3.87 -9.78 -2.51
N THR A 306 5.08 -10.16 -2.93
CA THR A 306 6.19 -9.24 -3.22
C THR A 306 6.08 -8.55 -4.58
N HIS A 307 4.96 -8.73 -5.30
CA HIS A 307 4.77 -8.12 -6.61
C HIS A 307 4.73 -6.59 -6.50
N TYR A 308 5.44 -5.89 -7.40
CA TYR A 308 5.53 -4.42 -7.48
C TYR A 308 6.13 -3.74 -6.24
N THR A 309 6.61 -4.51 -5.26
CA THR A 309 7.13 -3.99 -3.99
C THR A 309 8.48 -4.61 -3.61
N GLY A 310 8.79 -5.80 -4.12
CA GLY A 310 10.01 -6.52 -3.79
C GLY A 310 9.99 -7.05 -2.37
N THR A 311 11.18 -7.22 -1.79
CA THR A 311 11.37 -7.71 -0.41
C THR A 311 11.21 -6.61 0.65
N GLU A 312 10.85 -5.40 0.25
CA GLU A 312 10.62 -4.28 1.19
C GLU A 312 9.25 -4.36 1.89
N ILE A 313 8.33 -5.19 1.38
CA ILE A 313 7.06 -5.47 2.07
C ILE A 313 7.29 -6.45 3.24
N ASP A 314 6.75 -6.12 4.43
CA ASP A 314 6.97 -6.93 5.63
C ASP A 314 6.27 -8.29 5.52
N THR A 315 7.06 -9.30 5.21
CA THR A 315 6.63 -10.69 5.04
C THR A 315 7.44 -11.65 5.91
N PHE A 316 8.25 -11.12 6.84
CA PHE A 316 9.11 -11.91 7.72
C PHE A 316 8.51 -12.06 9.12
N TYR A 317 8.15 -13.26 9.51
CA TYR A 317 7.55 -13.54 10.81
C TYR A 317 8.63 -14.11 11.72
N LYS A 318 8.96 -13.39 12.79
CA LYS A 318 10.06 -13.77 13.68
C LYS A 318 9.64 -14.91 14.62
N GLN A 319 10.61 -15.68 15.10
CA GLN A 319 10.38 -16.53 16.27
C GLN A 319 10.07 -15.63 17.48
N GLY A 320 9.10 -16.03 18.31
CA GLY A 320 8.59 -15.20 19.41
C GLY A 320 7.50 -14.20 18.99
N GLU A 321 7.13 -14.13 17.70
CA GLU A 321 6.08 -13.24 17.19
C GLU A 321 4.78 -14.05 16.98
N ALA A 322 3.90 -14.02 17.98
CA ALA A 322 2.53 -14.50 17.78
C ALA A 322 1.83 -13.64 16.72
N TRP A 323 1.12 -14.28 15.80
CA TRP A 323 0.43 -13.61 14.73
C TRP A 323 -0.84 -14.35 14.35
N LYS A 324 -1.92 -13.61 14.10
CA LYS A 324 -3.18 -14.18 13.63
C LYS A 324 -3.86 -13.22 12.67
N LYS A 325 -4.30 -13.74 11.51
CA LYS A 325 -4.98 -12.94 10.51
C LYS A 325 -6.04 -13.74 9.76
N VAL A 326 -7.10 -13.02 9.41
CA VAL A 326 -8.18 -13.49 8.55
C VAL A 326 -7.99 -12.93 7.15
N PHE A 327 -8.00 -13.79 6.14
CA PHE A 327 -7.96 -13.44 4.71
C PHE A 327 -9.32 -13.73 4.07
N GLY A 328 -9.91 -12.73 3.40
CA GLY A 328 -11.29 -12.79 2.91
C GLY A 328 -12.31 -12.27 3.94
N PRO A 329 -13.61 -12.63 3.78
CA PRO A 329 -14.14 -13.51 2.75
C PRO A 329 -14.11 -12.93 1.33
N VAL A 330 -13.85 -13.81 0.37
CA VAL A 330 -14.08 -13.57 -1.06
C VAL A 330 -15.19 -14.48 -1.55
N LEU A 331 -16.04 -13.99 -2.43
CA LEU A 331 -17.13 -14.76 -3.03
C LEU A 331 -16.70 -15.26 -4.41
N ILE A 332 -16.82 -16.57 -4.62
CA ILE A 332 -16.78 -17.18 -5.95
C ILE A 332 -18.21 -17.24 -6.46
N TYR A 333 -18.55 -16.36 -7.40
CA TYR A 333 -19.89 -16.16 -7.91
C TYR A 333 -20.03 -16.72 -9.32
N LEU A 334 -21.13 -17.45 -9.55
CA LEU A 334 -21.50 -17.98 -10.85
C LEU A 334 -22.80 -17.33 -11.32
N ASN A 335 -22.83 -16.94 -12.58
CA ASN A 335 -24.05 -16.49 -13.23
C ASN A 335 -24.14 -17.04 -14.65
N SER A 336 -25.28 -16.79 -15.28
CA SER A 336 -25.54 -17.27 -16.62
C SER A 336 -26.41 -16.30 -17.40
N ALA A 337 -26.21 -16.27 -18.71
CA ALA A 337 -27.05 -15.53 -19.64
C ALA A 337 -27.49 -16.45 -20.79
N PRO A 338 -28.64 -16.20 -21.42
CA PRO A 338 -28.99 -16.88 -22.67
C PRO A 338 -27.89 -16.66 -23.70
N SER A 339 -27.55 -17.70 -24.46
CA SER A 339 -26.56 -17.59 -25.55
C SER A 339 -27.14 -16.72 -26.67
N ASN A 340 -26.77 -15.43 -26.66
CA ASN A 340 -27.10 -14.42 -27.66
C ASN A 340 -25.90 -13.46 -27.81
N ASP A 341 -25.95 -12.51 -28.74
CA ASP A 341 -24.80 -11.63 -29.02
C ASP A 341 -24.36 -10.76 -27.83
N ASP A 342 -25.22 -10.54 -26.83
CA ASP A 342 -24.97 -9.65 -25.68
C ASP A 342 -24.67 -10.40 -24.37
N HIS A 343 -24.59 -11.73 -24.40
CA HIS A 343 -24.47 -12.55 -23.19
C HIS A 343 -23.28 -12.15 -22.31
N ARG A 344 -22.13 -11.77 -22.90
CA ARG A 344 -20.95 -11.32 -22.15
C ARG A 344 -21.22 -10.08 -21.31
N ASN A 345 -21.91 -9.08 -21.87
CA ASN A 345 -22.27 -7.86 -21.16
C ASN A 345 -23.29 -8.14 -20.06
N ILE A 346 -24.27 -9.02 -20.33
CA ILE A 346 -25.25 -9.46 -19.32
C ILE A 346 -24.53 -10.11 -18.13
N LEU A 347 -23.62 -11.06 -18.39
CA LEU A 347 -22.84 -11.74 -17.35
C LEU A 347 -21.98 -10.76 -16.55
N TRP A 348 -21.27 -9.85 -17.22
CA TRP A 348 -20.40 -8.87 -16.57
C TRP A 348 -21.19 -7.86 -15.73
N ASN A 349 -22.28 -7.31 -16.27
CA ASN A 349 -23.10 -6.33 -15.55
C ASN A 349 -23.82 -6.96 -14.36
N ASP A 350 -24.24 -8.22 -14.47
CA ASP A 350 -24.82 -8.95 -13.36
C ASP A 350 -23.77 -9.25 -12.26
N ALA A 351 -22.51 -9.56 -12.62
CA ALA A 351 -21.42 -9.68 -11.66
C ALA A 351 -21.11 -8.34 -10.96
N LYS A 352 -21.18 -7.21 -11.67
CA LYS A 352 -21.07 -5.86 -11.08
C LYS A 352 -22.22 -5.54 -10.14
N ARG A 353 -23.45 -5.94 -10.47
CA ARG A 353 -24.61 -5.86 -9.56
C ARG A 353 -24.33 -6.66 -8.29
N GLN A 354 -23.91 -7.93 -8.42
CA GLN A 354 -23.57 -8.75 -7.26
C GLN A 354 -22.47 -8.12 -6.41
N LEU A 355 -21.40 -7.58 -7.02
CA LEU A 355 -20.36 -6.85 -6.28
C LEU A 355 -20.94 -5.70 -5.45
N SER A 356 -21.88 -4.94 -6.00
CA SER A 356 -22.55 -3.86 -5.26
C SER A 356 -23.30 -4.39 -4.03
N ASP A 357 -24.05 -5.47 -4.21
CA ASP A 357 -24.80 -6.14 -3.13
C ASP A 357 -23.84 -6.66 -2.03
N GLU A 358 -22.68 -7.20 -2.42
CA GLU A 358 -21.66 -7.68 -1.49
C GLU A 358 -20.93 -6.54 -0.75
N ILE A 359 -20.69 -5.40 -1.41
CA ILE A 359 -20.11 -4.20 -0.75
C ILE A 359 -21.08 -3.65 0.29
N GLU A 360 -22.38 -3.58 -0.02
CA GLU A 360 -23.40 -3.10 0.91
C GLU A 360 -23.60 -4.05 2.10
N SER A 361 -23.51 -5.36 1.84
CA SER A 361 -23.68 -6.40 2.86
C SER A 361 -22.45 -6.59 3.76
N TRP A 362 -21.29 -6.08 3.37
CA TRP A 362 -20.06 -6.21 4.14
C TRP A 362 -19.98 -5.15 5.28
N PRO A 363 -19.56 -5.52 6.51
CA PRO A 363 -19.05 -6.83 6.95
C PRO A 363 -20.17 -7.83 7.20
N TYR A 364 -19.93 -9.08 6.80
CA TYR A 364 -20.93 -10.13 6.90
C TYR A 364 -21.26 -10.49 8.36
N ASN A 365 -22.53 -10.78 8.61
CA ASN A 365 -23.07 -11.22 9.89
C ASN A 365 -23.33 -12.74 9.98
N PHE A 366 -23.04 -13.48 8.91
CA PHE A 366 -23.31 -14.91 8.79
C PHE A 366 -22.08 -15.79 9.03
N THR A 367 -20.91 -15.21 9.28
CA THR A 367 -19.67 -15.96 9.57
C THR A 367 -19.65 -16.43 11.02
N GLY A 368 -19.35 -17.69 11.27
CA GLY A 368 -19.29 -18.27 12.62
C GLY A 368 -17.95 -18.11 13.34
N SER A 369 -16.92 -17.52 12.71
CA SER A 369 -15.62 -17.32 13.35
C SER A 369 -15.58 -16.05 14.21
N GLU A 370 -15.18 -16.18 15.47
CA GLU A 370 -14.93 -15.04 16.38
C GLU A 370 -13.78 -14.14 15.89
N ASP A 371 -12.87 -14.68 15.06
CA ASP A 371 -11.81 -13.90 14.43
C ASP A 371 -12.34 -12.97 13.34
N PHE A 372 -13.59 -13.10 12.92
CA PHE A 372 -14.23 -12.17 11.99
C PHE A 372 -15.26 -11.32 12.74
N PRO A 373 -14.88 -10.13 13.27
CA PRO A 373 -15.82 -9.28 13.98
C PRO A 373 -16.92 -8.81 13.04
N HIS A 374 -18.16 -8.84 13.52
CA HIS A 374 -19.33 -8.34 12.81
C HIS A 374 -19.39 -6.80 12.79
N SER A 375 -20.35 -6.25 12.06
CA SER A 375 -20.50 -4.82 11.82
C SER A 375 -20.55 -3.98 13.11
N GLU A 376 -21.31 -4.43 14.09
CA GLU A 376 -21.52 -3.82 15.41
C GLU A 376 -20.32 -3.95 16.33
N GLN A 377 -19.43 -4.89 16.05
CA GLN A 377 -18.16 -5.09 16.77
C GLN A 377 -17.02 -4.27 16.19
N ARG A 378 -17.27 -3.51 15.13
CA ARG A 378 -16.30 -2.66 14.45
C ARG A 378 -16.55 -1.18 14.76
N GLY A 379 -15.56 -0.36 14.48
CA GLY A 379 -15.63 1.10 14.66
C GLY A 379 -15.57 1.87 13.35
N GLN A 380 -15.60 3.19 13.48
CA GLN A 380 -15.53 4.15 12.39
C GLN A 380 -14.67 5.34 12.81
N VAL A 381 -13.92 5.90 11.87
CA VAL A 381 -13.13 7.13 12.05
C VAL A 381 -13.49 8.13 10.97
N ASN A 382 -13.85 9.34 11.39
CA ASN A 382 -14.24 10.43 10.52
C ASN A 382 -13.35 11.66 10.77
N GLY A 383 -13.29 12.54 9.78
CA GLY A 383 -12.61 13.82 9.91
C GLY A 383 -12.54 14.57 8.60
N GLN A 384 -11.74 15.64 8.61
CA GLN A 384 -11.40 16.43 7.45
C GLN A 384 -9.88 16.53 7.34
N LEU A 385 -9.32 16.32 6.16
CA LEU A 385 -7.92 16.62 5.88
C LEU A 385 -7.84 17.89 5.04
N LEU A 386 -7.03 18.84 5.48
CA LEU A 386 -6.67 20.04 4.72
C LEU A 386 -5.16 20.08 4.51
N VAL A 387 -4.73 20.78 3.46
CA VAL A 387 -3.31 20.99 3.18
C VAL A 387 -2.95 22.44 3.49
N GLN A 388 -1.90 22.63 4.27
CA GLN A 388 -1.31 23.93 4.53
C GLN A 388 0.05 24.06 3.84
N ASP A 389 0.07 24.71 2.68
CA ASP A 389 1.32 25.06 1.99
C ASP A 389 1.65 26.54 2.22
N ARG A 390 2.64 26.78 3.09
CA ARG A 390 3.11 28.13 3.48
C ARG A 390 3.68 28.97 2.33
N TYR A 391 3.98 28.37 1.17
CA TYR A 391 4.49 29.08 0.00
C TYR A 391 3.42 29.32 -1.07
N MET A 392 2.18 28.85 -0.86
CA MET A 392 1.06 29.10 -1.76
C MET A 392 0.24 30.32 -1.34
N VAL A 393 -0.37 31.00 -2.32
CA VAL A 393 -1.21 32.20 -2.10
C VAL A 393 -2.40 31.90 -1.17
N ARG A 394 -2.97 30.70 -1.28
CA ARG A 394 -3.99 30.18 -0.37
C ARG A 394 -3.32 29.23 0.61
N PRO A 395 -3.05 29.66 1.86
CA PRO A 395 -2.29 28.86 2.80
C PRO A 395 -3.06 27.66 3.33
N LEU A 396 -4.37 27.54 3.06
CA LEU A 396 -5.17 26.38 3.46
C LEU A 396 -6.03 25.92 2.28
N MET A 397 -5.83 24.67 1.87
CA MET A 397 -6.40 24.06 0.67
C MET A 397 -7.14 22.77 1.03
N GLN A 398 -8.14 22.43 0.23
CA GLN A 398 -8.88 21.18 0.38
C GLN A 398 -8.00 20.02 -0.07
N ALA A 399 -7.85 18.99 0.77
CA ALA A 399 -7.13 17.77 0.38
C ALA A 399 -8.06 16.87 -0.45
N LYS A 400 -8.38 17.27 -1.68
CA LYS A 400 -9.29 16.51 -2.57
C LYS A 400 -8.65 15.19 -2.99
N SER A 401 -9.44 14.11 -2.96
CA SER A 401 -9.02 12.77 -3.42
C SER A 401 -7.77 12.21 -2.72
N ALA A 402 -7.44 12.75 -1.54
CA ALA A 402 -6.37 12.27 -0.68
C ALA A 402 -6.71 10.86 -0.20
N PHE A 403 -5.72 9.98 -0.21
CA PHE A 403 -5.86 8.67 0.42
C PHE A 403 -5.57 8.82 1.90
N VAL A 404 -6.52 8.42 2.73
CA VAL A 404 -6.41 8.40 4.19
C VAL A 404 -6.66 7.00 4.69
N GLY A 405 -6.02 6.59 5.78
CA GLY A 405 -6.30 5.28 6.35
C GLY A 405 -5.61 4.96 7.67
N LEU A 406 -5.97 3.81 8.20
CA LEU A 406 -5.48 3.22 9.43
C LEU A 406 -4.68 1.97 9.09
N ALA A 407 -3.48 1.86 9.66
CA ALA A 407 -2.63 0.68 9.56
C ALA A 407 -1.82 0.53 10.86
N ALA A 408 -1.01 -0.53 10.94
CA ALA A 408 -0.12 -0.71 12.08
C ALA A 408 0.83 0.48 12.28
N HIS A 409 1.39 0.59 13.48
CA HIS A 409 2.30 1.67 13.81
C HIS A 409 3.59 1.62 12.97
N GLY A 410 4.08 2.80 12.61
CA GLY A 410 5.29 2.99 11.83
C GLY A 410 5.51 4.45 11.48
N ASP A 411 6.47 4.70 10.60
CA ASP A 411 6.81 6.03 10.10
C ASP A 411 5.80 6.52 9.05
N ALA A 412 5.84 7.80 8.71
CA ALA A 412 4.98 8.38 7.69
C ALA A 412 5.04 7.57 6.38
N GLY A 413 3.87 7.07 5.99
CA GLY A 413 3.65 6.24 4.81
C GLY A 413 4.22 4.81 4.89
N SER A 414 4.46 4.25 6.08
CA SER A 414 4.82 2.83 6.26
C SER A 414 3.69 1.86 5.90
N TRP A 415 2.45 2.32 5.79
CA TRP A 415 1.30 1.49 5.38
C TRP A 415 1.47 0.82 4.00
N GLN A 416 2.32 1.37 3.13
CA GLN A 416 2.63 0.80 1.82
C GLN A 416 3.62 -0.39 1.89
N THR A 417 4.32 -0.55 3.02
CA THR A 417 5.21 -1.69 3.31
C THR A 417 4.62 -2.64 4.35
N GLU A 418 3.48 -2.29 4.94
CA GLU A 418 2.80 -3.12 5.93
C GLU A 418 2.20 -4.38 5.29
N GLY A 419 2.64 -5.56 5.75
CA GLY A 419 2.26 -6.86 5.20
C GLY A 419 1.60 -7.84 6.18
N LYS A 420 1.64 -7.57 7.49
CA LYS A 420 1.17 -8.48 8.54
C LYS A 420 -0.14 -8.06 9.17
N GLY A 421 -0.36 -6.77 9.35
CA GLY A 421 -1.54 -6.19 9.98
C GLY A 421 -2.73 -6.03 9.04
N TYR A 422 -3.81 -5.48 9.59
CA TYR A 422 -4.96 -5.02 8.81
C TYR A 422 -4.76 -3.56 8.41
N GLN A 423 -5.34 -3.19 7.28
CA GLN A 423 -5.30 -1.83 6.79
C GLN A 423 -6.71 -1.39 6.37
N PHE A 424 -7.06 -0.13 6.59
CA PHE A 424 -8.37 0.43 6.23
C PHE A 424 -8.16 1.78 5.59
N TRP A 425 -8.69 2.02 4.40
CA TRP A 425 -8.46 3.28 3.70
C TRP A 425 -9.68 3.71 2.89
N THR A 426 -9.75 5.02 2.66
CA THR A 426 -10.75 5.66 1.80
C THR A 426 -10.11 6.88 1.13
N GLN A 427 -10.84 7.48 0.19
CA GLN A 427 -10.49 8.78 -0.36
C GLN A 427 -11.34 9.87 0.28
N THR A 428 -10.72 11.03 0.46
CA THR A 428 -11.45 12.24 0.83
C THR A 428 -12.33 12.73 -0.30
N ASP A 429 -13.41 13.42 0.06
CA ASP A 429 -14.27 14.11 -0.90
C ASP A 429 -13.63 15.41 -1.44
N ASN A 430 -14.41 16.21 -2.19
CA ASN A 430 -13.95 17.46 -2.79
C ASN A 430 -13.57 18.55 -1.76
N ILE A 431 -13.94 18.39 -0.49
CA ILE A 431 -13.64 19.31 0.62
C ILE A 431 -12.82 18.62 1.72
N GLY A 432 -12.13 17.53 1.40
CA GLY A 432 -11.22 16.86 2.33
C GLY A 432 -11.90 16.01 3.40
N HIS A 433 -13.23 15.84 3.40
CA HIS A 433 -13.88 14.98 4.39
C HIS A 433 -13.67 13.52 4.09
N PHE A 434 -13.51 12.71 5.13
CA PHE A 434 -13.39 11.27 5.04
C PHE A 434 -14.18 10.55 6.12
N SER A 435 -14.50 9.29 5.80
CA SER A 435 -15.13 8.34 6.73
C SER A 435 -14.56 6.95 6.46
N ILE A 436 -13.71 6.46 7.35
CA ILE A 436 -13.17 5.10 7.34
C ILE A 436 -14.09 4.23 8.20
N LYS A 437 -14.95 3.43 7.55
CA LYS A 437 -15.96 2.59 8.22
C LYS A 437 -15.46 1.18 8.48
N ASN A 438 -16.16 0.46 9.36
CA ASN A 438 -16.01 -0.99 9.59
C ASN A 438 -14.59 -1.40 10.01
N VAL A 439 -13.91 -0.54 10.75
CA VAL A 439 -12.54 -0.76 11.24
C VAL A 439 -12.57 -1.79 12.37
N ARG A 440 -11.70 -2.80 12.30
CA ARG A 440 -11.60 -3.81 13.36
C ARG A 440 -11.12 -3.15 14.66
N PRO A 441 -11.54 -3.64 15.84
CA PRO A 441 -10.95 -3.23 17.11
C PRO A 441 -9.44 -3.42 17.10
N GLY A 442 -8.72 -2.44 17.62
CA GLY A 442 -7.26 -2.44 17.57
C GLY A 442 -6.64 -1.07 17.81
N ASN A 443 -5.31 -1.03 17.80
CA ASN A 443 -4.53 0.18 17.95
C ASN A 443 -3.80 0.48 16.63
N TYR A 444 -4.03 1.67 16.08
CA TYR A 444 -3.60 2.05 14.74
C TYR A 444 -2.91 3.41 14.73
N SER A 445 -2.09 3.62 13.71
CA SER A 445 -1.70 4.97 13.28
C SER A 445 -2.60 5.41 12.14
N PHE A 446 -2.91 6.71 12.09
CA PHE A 446 -3.57 7.33 10.94
C PHE A 446 -2.52 7.87 9.96
N TYR A 447 -2.65 7.48 8.69
CA TYR A 447 -1.78 7.89 7.58
C TYR A 447 -2.60 8.59 6.51
N ALA A 448 -1.96 9.51 5.79
CA ALA A 448 -2.53 10.05 4.57
C ALA A 448 -1.45 10.46 3.57
N TRP A 449 -1.87 10.65 2.33
CA TRP A 449 -1.14 11.46 1.37
C TRP A 449 -2.12 12.12 0.39
N VAL A 450 -1.69 13.23 -0.19
CA VAL A 450 -2.53 14.07 -1.03
C VAL A 450 -1.91 14.14 -2.43
N PRO A 451 -2.60 13.65 -3.48
CA PRO A 451 -2.12 13.82 -4.85
C PRO A 451 -1.80 15.29 -5.15
N GLY A 452 -0.65 15.55 -5.78
CA GLY A 452 -0.20 16.91 -6.06
C GLY A 452 0.57 17.58 -4.93
N PHE A 453 0.78 16.90 -3.80
CA PHE A 453 1.67 17.34 -2.73
C PHE A 453 2.71 16.27 -2.39
N ILE A 454 3.98 16.69 -2.32
CA ILE A 454 5.07 15.81 -1.88
C ILE A 454 4.86 15.40 -0.44
N GLY A 455 5.25 14.17 -0.10
CA GLY A 455 5.37 13.67 1.27
C GLY A 455 4.21 12.79 1.73
N ASP A 456 4.31 12.38 2.99
CA ASP A 456 3.34 11.51 3.65
C ASP A 456 2.95 12.13 4.98
N TYR A 457 1.66 12.11 5.26
CA TYR A 457 1.10 12.51 6.53
C TYR A 457 0.98 11.30 7.45
N LYS A 458 1.30 11.54 8.72
CA LYS A 458 0.96 10.66 9.83
C LYS A 458 0.46 11.54 10.97
N LEU A 459 -0.65 11.14 11.58
CA LEU A 459 -1.12 11.79 12.80
C LEU A 459 -0.25 11.33 13.98
N ASP A 460 0.25 12.28 14.78
CA ASP A 460 1.03 12.02 16.00
C ASP A 460 0.14 11.60 17.20
N LEU A 461 -0.93 10.85 16.93
CA LEU A 461 -1.81 10.27 17.92
C LEU A 461 -2.16 8.84 17.51
N ASN A 462 -2.15 7.94 18.47
CA ASN A 462 -2.63 6.58 18.30
C ASN A 462 -4.16 6.58 18.27
N ILE A 463 -4.73 5.84 17.32
CA ILE A 463 -6.17 5.65 17.17
C ILE A 463 -6.53 4.29 17.73
N ILE A 464 -7.21 4.29 18.88
CA ILE A 464 -7.69 3.07 19.54
C ILE A 464 -9.17 2.86 19.18
N ILE A 465 -9.44 1.77 18.46
CA ILE A 465 -10.78 1.38 18.04
C ILE A 465 -11.33 0.36 19.03
N HIS A 466 -12.46 0.70 19.66
CA HIS A 466 -13.29 -0.24 20.40
C HIS A 466 -14.56 -0.59 19.59
N PRO A 467 -15.21 -1.73 19.89
CA PRO A 467 -16.49 -2.10 19.28
C PRO A 467 -17.53 -0.98 19.31
N GLY A 468 -18.15 -0.68 18.17
CA GLY A 468 -19.19 0.35 18.05
C GLY A 468 -18.68 1.80 18.09
N ASN A 469 -17.36 2.04 18.26
CA ASN A 469 -16.81 3.39 18.35
C ASN A 469 -17.05 4.18 17.06
N LYS A 470 -17.40 5.46 17.22
CA LYS A 470 -17.33 6.47 16.17
C LYS A 470 -16.40 7.57 16.65
N ILE A 471 -15.22 7.65 16.06
CA ILE A 471 -14.18 8.63 16.41
C ILE A 471 -14.24 9.78 15.43
N GLU A 472 -14.37 11.00 15.94
CA GLU A 472 -14.28 12.24 15.17
C GLU A 472 -12.92 12.88 15.41
N LEU A 473 -12.06 12.89 14.38
CA LEU A 473 -10.74 13.52 14.44
C LEU A 473 -10.79 15.04 14.22
N GLY A 474 -11.96 15.58 13.83
CA GLY A 474 -12.09 16.98 13.45
C GLY A 474 -11.29 17.32 12.19
N THR A 475 -10.74 18.54 12.14
CA THR A 475 -9.91 18.99 11.03
C THR A 475 -8.44 18.72 11.31
N LEU A 476 -7.84 17.89 10.46
CA LEU A 476 -6.42 17.58 10.40
C LEU A 476 -5.75 18.48 9.37
N ILE A 477 -4.56 18.98 9.70
CA ILE A 477 -3.75 19.80 8.81
C ILE A 477 -2.53 19.00 8.39
N TYR A 478 -2.35 18.84 7.08
CA TYR A 478 -1.13 18.34 6.48
C TYR A 478 -0.27 19.51 6.04
N ASP A 479 0.91 19.66 6.62
CA ASP A 479 1.95 20.59 6.19
C ASP A 479 2.95 19.84 5.28
N PRO A 480 2.89 19.99 3.95
CA PRO A 480 3.84 19.34 3.06
C PRO A 480 5.27 19.79 3.37
N PRO A 481 6.29 18.91 3.28
CA PRO A 481 7.69 19.21 3.60
C PRO A 481 8.34 20.10 2.53
N ARG A 482 7.97 21.38 2.53
CA ARG A 482 8.45 22.41 1.61
C ARG A 482 9.63 23.16 2.23
N ASN A 483 10.75 23.26 1.51
CA ASN A 483 11.93 24.04 1.92
C ASN A 483 11.94 25.48 1.37
N GLY A 484 11.04 25.80 0.45
CA GLY A 484 10.99 27.09 -0.24
C GLY A 484 9.85 27.17 -1.26
N PRO A 485 9.64 28.36 -1.85
CA PRO A 485 8.77 28.52 -3.02
C PRO A 485 9.30 27.70 -4.20
N THR A 486 8.39 27.19 -5.04
CA THR A 486 8.77 26.42 -6.25
C THR A 486 9.40 27.37 -7.27
N LEU A 487 10.60 27.03 -7.75
CA LEU A 487 11.19 27.70 -8.92
C LEU A 487 10.67 27.08 -10.23
N TRP A 488 10.61 25.75 -10.26
CA TRP A 488 10.04 24.96 -11.34
C TRP A 488 9.67 23.58 -10.81
N GLU A 489 8.77 22.89 -11.53
CA GLU A 489 8.30 21.54 -11.24
C GLU A 489 8.16 20.77 -12.56
N ILE A 490 8.45 19.47 -12.53
CA ILE A 490 8.32 18.56 -13.67
C ILE A 490 7.46 17.38 -13.20
N GLY A 491 6.29 17.20 -13.80
CA GLY A 491 5.32 16.17 -13.38
C GLY A 491 4.50 16.57 -12.16
N VAL A 492 3.77 15.61 -11.60
CA VAL A 492 2.87 15.78 -10.46
C VAL A 492 3.28 14.80 -9.35
N PRO A 493 3.43 15.23 -8.09
CA PRO A 493 3.73 14.30 -7.00
C PRO A 493 2.47 13.52 -6.59
N ASP A 494 2.09 12.53 -7.41
CA ASP A 494 0.93 11.66 -7.20
C ASP A 494 1.31 10.17 -7.07
N ARG A 495 2.62 9.87 -7.07
CA ARG A 495 3.24 8.53 -6.99
C ARG A 495 3.12 7.70 -8.27
N SER A 496 2.75 8.31 -9.38
CA SER A 496 2.67 7.67 -10.69
C SER A 496 3.73 8.22 -11.63
N ALA A 497 3.89 7.56 -12.77
CA ALA A 497 4.58 8.08 -13.94
C ALA A 497 3.61 8.24 -15.14
N ALA A 498 2.29 8.21 -14.88
CA ALA A 498 1.25 8.22 -15.90
C ALA A 498 1.24 9.51 -16.74
N GLU A 499 1.63 10.64 -16.15
CA GLU A 499 1.61 11.95 -16.77
C GLU A 499 2.81 12.21 -17.69
N PHE A 500 3.82 11.35 -17.63
CA PHE A 500 5.04 11.47 -18.43
C PHE A 500 4.91 10.84 -19.81
N PHE A 501 5.91 11.05 -20.66
CA PHE A 501 5.92 10.54 -22.02
C PHE A 501 6.07 9.01 -22.04
N ILE A 502 4.95 8.34 -22.32
CA ILE A 502 4.87 6.91 -22.62
C ILE A 502 4.93 6.74 -24.16
N PRO A 503 5.99 6.10 -24.70
CA PRO A 503 6.18 6.00 -26.14
C PRO A 503 5.15 5.07 -26.78
N GLU A 504 5.04 5.12 -28.11
CA GLU A 504 4.35 4.06 -28.85
C GLU A 504 5.02 2.70 -28.60
N PRO A 505 4.29 1.57 -28.61
CA PRO A 505 4.89 0.25 -28.51
C PRO A 505 5.64 -0.12 -29.80
N TYR A 506 6.47 -1.17 -29.72
CA TYR A 506 7.01 -1.80 -30.92
C TYR A 506 5.87 -2.46 -31.71
N PRO A 507 5.72 -2.21 -33.02
CA PRO A 507 4.62 -2.78 -33.81
C PRO A 507 4.54 -4.31 -33.72
N GLN A 508 5.68 -4.99 -33.63
CA GLN A 508 5.77 -6.45 -33.53
C GLN A 508 5.47 -7.04 -32.15
N PHE A 509 5.29 -6.20 -31.12
CA PHE A 509 5.00 -6.62 -29.74
C PHE A 509 3.67 -6.06 -29.21
N MET A 510 2.93 -5.39 -30.07
CA MET A 510 1.71 -4.68 -29.72
C MET A 510 0.64 -5.67 -29.23
N ASN A 511 0.12 -5.45 -28.03
CA ASN A 511 -1.05 -6.15 -27.52
C ASN A 511 -2.28 -5.25 -27.67
N SER A 512 -3.34 -5.73 -28.33
CA SER A 512 -4.51 -4.91 -28.62
C SER A 512 -5.31 -4.46 -27.40
N ILE A 513 -5.30 -5.23 -26.29
CA ILE A 513 -6.11 -4.94 -25.10
C ILE A 513 -5.57 -3.75 -24.27
N THR A 514 -4.28 -3.43 -24.42
CA THR A 514 -3.59 -2.37 -23.67
C THR A 514 -3.26 -1.19 -24.58
N LYS A 515 -4.08 -0.94 -25.60
CA LYS A 515 -3.88 0.18 -26.56
C LYS A 515 -4.47 1.49 -26.09
N ASP A 516 -5.49 1.44 -25.23
CA ASP A 516 -6.11 2.65 -24.68
C ASP A 516 -5.08 3.47 -23.91
N ASP A 517 -5.20 4.80 -23.95
CA ASP A 517 -4.27 5.70 -23.28
C ASP A 517 -4.16 5.40 -21.78
N THR A 518 -5.22 4.91 -21.13
CA THR A 518 -5.20 4.53 -19.71
C THR A 518 -4.32 3.34 -19.40
N ASP A 519 -4.12 2.43 -20.35
CA ASP A 519 -3.40 1.16 -20.17
C ASP A 519 -2.22 1.00 -21.13
N LYS A 520 -1.93 2.01 -21.96
CA LYS A 520 -0.83 2.01 -22.93
C LYS A 520 0.51 1.69 -22.30
N PHE A 521 0.73 2.11 -21.05
CA PHE A 521 1.94 1.82 -20.29
C PHE A 521 2.17 0.32 -20.06
N ARG A 522 1.14 -0.52 -20.26
CA ARG A 522 1.19 -1.98 -20.09
C ARG A 522 1.75 -2.73 -21.31
N GLN A 523 2.19 -2.02 -22.35
CA GLN A 523 2.78 -2.63 -23.53
C GLN A 523 4.21 -3.13 -23.25
N TYR A 524 4.55 -4.30 -23.80
CA TYR A 524 5.88 -4.87 -23.62
C TYR A 524 6.96 -4.02 -24.30
N GLY A 525 8.10 -3.84 -23.61
CA GLY A 525 9.31 -3.27 -24.19
C GLY A 525 9.30 -1.74 -24.29
N LEU A 526 8.33 -1.06 -23.67
CA LEU A 526 8.28 0.40 -23.69
C LEU A 526 9.52 1.05 -23.06
N TRP A 527 10.14 0.42 -22.07
CA TRP A 527 11.38 0.90 -21.47
C TRP A 527 12.55 0.93 -22.48
N ASP A 528 12.63 -0.06 -23.38
CA ASP A 528 13.72 -0.17 -24.37
C ASP A 528 13.63 0.91 -25.46
N ARG A 529 12.42 1.46 -25.68
CA ARG A 529 12.18 2.57 -26.62
C ARG A 529 12.99 3.81 -26.31
N TYR A 530 13.48 3.97 -25.08
CA TYR A 530 14.39 5.07 -24.73
C TYR A 530 15.61 5.11 -25.67
N SER A 531 16.21 3.94 -25.96
CA SER A 531 17.41 3.87 -26.80
C SER A 531 17.11 4.23 -28.26
N ASP A 532 15.91 3.91 -28.75
CA ASP A 532 15.47 4.20 -30.12
C ASP A 532 15.13 5.67 -30.35
N ILE A 533 14.59 6.32 -29.33
CA ILE A 533 14.13 7.71 -29.38
C ILE A 533 15.31 8.66 -29.18
N TYR A 534 16.14 8.38 -28.18
CA TYR A 534 17.26 9.23 -27.81
C TYR A 534 18.58 8.70 -28.41
N ARG A 535 18.70 8.49 -29.73
CA ARG A 535 19.84 7.74 -30.33
C ARG A 535 21.21 8.37 -30.11
N GLU A 536 21.30 9.68 -30.34
CA GLU A 536 22.57 10.43 -30.40
C GLU A 536 23.00 11.01 -29.05
N GLY A 537 22.13 11.01 -28.05
CA GLY A 537 22.36 11.62 -26.74
C GLY A 537 21.27 11.24 -25.74
N ASP A 538 21.38 11.71 -24.50
CA ASP A 538 20.34 11.48 -23.49
C ASP A 538 19.36 12.66 -23.42
N LEU A 539 18.25 12.44 -22.71
CA LEU A 539 17.16 13.39 -22.54
C LEU A 539 17.65 14.76 -22.04
N VAL A 540 17.25 15.82 -22.74
CA VAL A 540 17.46 17.22 -22.32
C VAL A 540 16.11 17.91 -22.19
N TYR A 541 15.75 18.31 -20.98
CA TYR A 541 14.52 19.01 -20.66
C TYR A 541 14.81 20.48 -20.38
N THR A 542 14.15 21.40 -21.09
CA THR A 542 14.33 22.85 -20.89
C THR A 542 13.10 23.44 -20.22
N VAL A 543 13.24 23.87 -18.97
CA VAL A 543 12.15 24.47 -18.17
C VAL A 543 11.61 25.70 -18.90
N GLY A 544 10.28 25.77 -19.03
CA GLY A 544 9.57 26.83 -19.75
C GLY A 544 9.41 26.61 -21.25
N THR A 545 10.09 25.60 -21.83
CA THR A 545 9.99 25.25 -23.26
C THR A 545 9.51 23.82 -23.48
N SER A 546 10.08 22.85 -22.77
CA SER A 546 9.71 21.43 -22.84
C SER A 546 8.39 21.16 -22.13
N ASN A 547 7.69 20.10 -22.55
CA ASN A 547 6.46 19.60 -21.94
C ASN A 547 6.70 18.22 -21.34
N TYR A 548 6.47 18.02 -20.05
CA TYR A 548 6.79 16.75 -19.39
C TYR A 548 5.95 15.56 -19.90
N SER A 549 4.76 15.79 -20.43
CA SER A 549 3.95 14.70 -21.00
C SER A 549 4.44 14.21 -22.36
N ARG A 550 5.38 14.93 -22.98
CA ARG A 550 5.91 14.64 -24.32
C ARG A 550 7.43 14.48 -24.37
N ASP A 551 8.13 15.19 -23.51
CA ASP A 551 9.59 15.34 -23.56
C ASP A 551 10.29 14.72 -22.34
N TRP A 552 9.55 14.35 -21.30
CA TRP A 552 10.07 13.66 -20.12
C TRP A 552 9.68 12.18 -20.18
N PHE A 553 10.63 11.29 -20.47
CA PHE A 553 10.35 9.87 -20.63
C PHE A 553 9.89 9.24 -19.31
N PHE A 554 8.92 8.32 -19.36
CA PHE A 554 8.28 7.80 -18.14
C PHE A 554 9.21 6.98 -17.20
N ALA A 555 10.30 6.41 -17.72
CA ALA A 555 11.22 5.55 -16.95
C ALA A 555 12.69 5.92 -17.18
N HIS A 556 13.43 6.25 -16.11
CA HIS A 556 14.87 6.50 -16.20
C HIS A 556 15.64 5.18 -16.23
N VAL A 557 15.98 4.73 -17.44
CA VAL A 557 16.59 3.41 -17.69
C VAL A 557 18.00 3.50 -18.26
N PRO A 558 18.87 2.50 -18.02
CA PRO A 558 20.13 2.36 -18.75
C PRO A 558 19.90 2.20 -20.24
N ARG A 559 20.88 2.61 -21.05
CA ARG A 559 20.84 2.43 -22.49
C ARG A 559 21.53 1.13 -22.88
N LYS A 560 20.87 0.33 -23.71
CA LYS A 560 21.43 -0.89 -24.29
C LYS A 560 22.44 -0.53 -25.40
N THR A 561 23.67 -1.03 -25.29
CA THR A 561 24.76 -0.76 -26.24
C THR A 561 25.13 -1.96 -27.12
N GLY A 562 24.33 -3.04 -27.08
CA GLY A 562 24.60 -4.31 -27.77
C GLY A 562 25.34 -5.32 -26.87
N ASN A 563 25.40 -6.59 -27.28
CA ASN A 563 26.07 -7.69 -26.54
C ASN A 563 25.68 -7.80 -25.06
N ASN A 564 24.40 -7.55 -24.71
CA ASN A 564 23.91 -7.52 -23.32
C ASN A 564 24.64 -6.52 -22.41
N THR A 565 25.27 -5.49 -22.98
CA THR A 565 25.90 -4.40 -22.24
C THR A 565 24.94 -3.22 -22.14
N ASN A 566 24.93 -2.60 -20.96
CA ASN A 566 24.16 -1.40 -20.66
C ASN A 566 25.13 -0.29 -20.25
N ARG A 567 24.87 0.93 -20.71
CA ARG A 567 25.54 2.15 -20.23
C ARG A 567 24.57 3.01 -19.42
N PRO A 568 25.03 3.74 -18.39
CA PRO A 568 24.19 4.68 -17.68
C PRO A 568 23.70 5.80 -18.62
N THR A 569 22.52 6.35 -18.32
CA THR A 569 21.92 7.48 -19.04
C THR A 569 21.90 8.71 -18.14
N THR A 570 22.18 9.87 -18.71
CA THR A 570 22.26 11.15 -17.98
C THR A 570 21.22 12.13 -18.51
N TRP A 571 20.15 12.33 -17.76
CA TRP A 571 19.15 13.33 -18.11
C TRP A 571 19.60 14.72 -17.66
N GLN A 572 19.39 15.73 -18.51
CA GLN A 572 19.76 17.11 -18.24
C GLN A 572 18.52 17.98 -18.08
N ILE A 573 18.45 18.73 -16.98
CA ILE A 573 17.43 19.77 -16.78
C ILE A 573 18.12 21.13 -16.96
N LYS A 574 17.69 21.88 -17.98
CA LYS A 574 18.15 23.24 -18.27
C LYS A 574 17.10 24.23 -17.82
N TYR A 575 17.51 25.21 -17.03
CA TYR A 575 16.65 26.30 -16.58
C TYR A 575 17.48 27.57 -16.43
N ASN A 576 16.82 28.72 -16.54
CA ASN A 576 17.45 30.01 -16.34
C ASN A 576 16.98 30.62 -15.02
N LEU A 577 17.93 31.10 -14.21
CA LEU A 577 17.65 31.90 -13.02
C LEU A 577 18.20 33.31 -13.27
N GLN A 578 17.32 34.31 -13.34
CA GLN A 578 17.76 35.70 -13.57
C GLN A 578 18.50 36.26 -12.36
N ASP A 579 17.99 35.99 -11.15
CA ASP A 579 18.59 36.42 -9.90
C ASP A 579 18.98 35.20 -9.06
N VAL A 580 20.29 34.93 -9.00
CA VAL A 580 20.84 33.89 -8.11
C VAL A 580 21.29 34.57 -6.82
N ASN A 581 20.66 34.20 -5.71
CA ASN A 581 21.13 34.61 -4.39
C ASN A 581 22.25 33.66 -3.96
N GLU A 582 23.50 34.13 -4.01
CA GLU A 582 24.68 33.34 -3.65
C GLU A 582 24.66 32.84 -2.19
N ASN A 583 23.95 33.54 -1.30
CA ASN A 583 23.77 33.13 0.09
C ASN A 583 22.49 32.31 0.32
N GLY A 584 21.70 32.09 -0.73
CA GLY A 584 20.45 31.33 -0.69
C GLY A 584 20.70 29.82 -0.72
N THR A 585 19.82 29.06 -0.04
CA THR A 585 19.81 27.60 -0.16
C THR A 585 18.76 27.18 -1.19
N TYR A 586 19.18 26.37 -2.17
CA TYR A 586 18.32 25.81 -3.20
C TYR A 586 18.16 24.31 -2.95
N THR A 587 16.93 23.79 -3.01
CA THR A 587 16.64 22.36 -2.84
C THR A 587 16.08 21.78 -4.14
N LEU A 588 16.66 20.68 -4.60
CA LEU A 588 16.02 19.79 -5.56
C LEU A 588 15.31 18.66 -4.81
N GLN A 589 14.01 18.50 -5.05
CA GLN A 589 13.25 17.33 -4.58
C GLN A 589 12.97 16.42 -5.76
N LEU A 590 13.49 15.19 -5.72
CA LEU A 590 13.25 14.17 -6.74
C LEU A 590 12.29 13.13 -6.18
N ALA A 591 11.12 12.93 -6.79
CA ALA A 591 10.19 11.85 -6.44
C ALA A 591 10.24 10.71 -7.46
N LEU A 592 10.22 9.47 -6.96
CA LEU A 592 10.27 8.24 -7.78
C LEU A 592 9.02 7.44 -7.51
N ALA A 593 8.31 7.02 -8.55
CA ALA A 593 7.14 6.15 -8.43
C ALA A 593 7.52 4.67 -8.19
N ALA A 594 8.73 4.28 -8.57
CA ALA A 594 9.29 2.94 -8.44
C ALA A 594 10.82 2.98 -8.58
N ALA A 595 11.51 1.94 -8.11
CA ALA A 595 12.92 1.70 -8.38
C ALA A 595 13.25 0.19 -8.39
N SER A 596 14.08 -0.23 -9.35
CA SER A 596 14.52 -1.62 -9.51
C SER A 596 16.04 -1.69 -9.59
N PHE A 597 16.71 -1.96 -8.47
CA PHE A 597 18.17 -2.09 -8.37
C PHE A 597 18.95 -0.93 -9.01
N ALA A 598 18.45 0.29 -8.87
CA ALA A 598 18.97 1.47 -9.55
C ALA A 598 19.79 2.36 -8.60
N GLU A 599 20.65 3.21 -9.16
CA GLU A 599 21.30 4.32 -8.45
C GLU A 599 21.10 5.60 -9.27
N VAL A 600 20.55 6.64 -8.63
CA VAL A 600 20.45 7.98 -9.22
C VAL A 600 21.52 8.86 -8.62
N GLN A 601 22.30 9.51 -9.49
CA GLN A 601 23.30 10.51 -9.12
C GLN A 601 22.90 11.87 -9.68
N VAL A 602 23.02 12.91 -8.85
CA VAL A 602 22.69 14.29 -9.23
C VAL A 602 23.95 15.14 -9.22
N ARG A 603 24.14 15.92 -10.29
CA ARG A 603 25.19 16.92 -10.45
C ARG A 603 24.56 18.26 -10.83
N PHE A 604 25.12 19.36 -10.34
CA PHE A 604 24.71 20.71 -10.70
C PHE A 604 25.84 21.40 -11.46
N ASN A 605 25.50 22.05 -12.58
CA ASN A 605 26.34 22.90 -13.43
C ASN A 605 27.52 22.21 -14.14
N ASP A 606 28.29 21.36 -13.45
CA ASP A 606 29.37 20.57 -14.04
C ASP A 606 28.96 19.09 -14.14
N PRO A 607 28.62 18.58 -15.34
CA PRO A 607 28.26 17.18 -15.53
C PRO A 607 29.46 16.23 -15.35
N ASN A 608 30.69 16.74 -15.46
CA ASN A 608 31.92 15.96 -15.35
C ASN A 608 32.49 15.97 -13.92
N ALA A 609 31.81 16.60 -12.96
CA ALA A 609 32.22 16.62 -11.57
C ALA A 609 32.42 15.17 -11.07
N VAL A 610 33.63 14.87 -10.60
CA VAL A 610 34.03 13.53 -10.16
C VAL A 610 33.11 13.01 -9.05
N ARG A 611 32.74 13.88 -8.10
CA ARG A 611 31.81 13.55 -7.02
C ARG A 611 30.42 14.10 -7.34
N PRO A 612 29.37 13.27 -7.37
CA PRO A 612 28.02 13.80 -7.46
C PRO A 612 27.66 14.55 -6.18
N TYR A 613 26.79 15.55 -6.31
CA TYR A 613 26.26 16.29 -5.16
C TYR A 613 25.32 15.40 -4.31
N PHE A 614 24.63 14.48 -4.98
CA PHE A 614 23.76 13.50 -4.34
C PHE A 614 23.85 12.15 -5.04
N THR A 615 23.79 11.08 -4.27
CA THR A 615 23.58 9.71 -4.76
C THR A 615 22.60 9.00 -3.84
N THR A 616 21.65 8.29 -4.45
CA THR A 616 20.74 7.39 -3.71
C THR A 616 21.47 6.16 -3.15
N LYS A 617 22.68 5.87 -3.66
CA LYS A 617 23.25 4.50 -3.73
C LYS A 617 22.27 3.55 -4.43
N ARG A 618 22.55 2.25 -4.40
CA ARG A 618 21.59 1.25 -4.89
C ARG A 618 20.30 1.31 -4.06
N ILE A 619 19.18 1.52 -4.75
CA ILE A 619 17.81 1.56 -4.22
C ILE A 619 16.89 0.66 -5.03
N GLY A 620 15.78 0.28 -4.40
CA GLY A 620 14.67 -0.40 -5.05
C GLY A 620 14.86 -1.90 -5.21
N ASN A 621 13.88 -2.66 -4.76
CA ASN A 621 13.71 -4.09 -5.04
C ASN A 621 12.38 -4.37 -5.76
N ASP A 622 11.62 -3.33 -6.11
CA ASP A 622 10.41 -3.52 -6.89
C ASP A 622 10.74 -3.92 -8.33
N ASN A 623 9.72 -4.36 -9.04
CA ASN A 623 9.81 -4.84 -10.41
C ASN A 623 8.70 -4.21 -11.27
N ALA A 624 8.32 -2.96 -10.98
CA ALA A 624 7.20 -2.31 -11.64
C ALA A 624 7.40 -2.21 -13.16
N VAL A 625 8.53 -1.65 -13.62
CA VAL A 625 8.81 -1.46 -15.05
C VAL A 625 8.83 -2.79 -15.81
N ALA A 626 9.52 -3.81 -15.27
CA ALA A 626 9.60 -5.15 -15.86
C ALA A 626 8.24 -5.88 -15.90
N ARG A 627 7.25 -5.39 -15.14
CA ARG A 627 5.89 -5.93 -15.05
C ARG A 627 4.86 -4.95 -15.59
N HIS A 628 5.30 -4.12 -16.54
CA HIS A 628 4.48 -3.17 -17.29
C HIS A 628 3.74 -2.16 -16.40
N GLY A 629 4.36 -1.78 -15.27
CA GLY A 629 3.83 -0.81 -14.31
C GLY A 629 4.54 0.53 -14.38
N ILE A 630 3.81 1.58 -14.03
CA ILE A 630 4.28 2.98 -13.93
C ILE A 630 4.46 3.44 -12.47
N HIS A 631 4.15 2.56 -11.52
CA HIS A 631 4.39 2.76 -10.10
C HIS A 631 4.59 1.41 -9.40
N GLY A 632 5.31 1.45 -8.29
CA GLY A 632 5.65 0.32 -7.45
C GLY A 632 5.65 0.76 -5.99
N LEU A 633 6.72 0.41 -5.27
CA LEU A 633 6.91 0.89 -3.92
C LEU A 633 7.61 2.25 -3.94
N LEU A 634 7.05 3.22 -3.21
CA LEU A 634 7.74 4.49 -3.00
C LEU A 634 8.94 4.27 -2.05
N PRO A 635 10.21 4.39 -2.47
CA PRO A 635 11.35 4.06 -1.61
C PRO A 635 11.43 5.01 -0.42
N ILE A 636 11.23 4.51 0.80
CA ILE A 636 11.19 5.31 2.05
C ILE A 636 12.56 5.90 2.41
N LYS A 637 13.66 5.35 1.88
CA LYS A 637 15.01 5.90 2.08
C LYS A 637 15.16 7.33 1.55
N ASP A 638 14.37 7.67 0.53
CA ASP A 638 14.27 9.02 -0.01
C ASP A 638 13.40 9.96 0.85
N ARG A 639 12.41 9.45 1.60
CA ARG A 639 11.59 10.27 2.53
C ARG A 639 12.43 10.83 3.67
N LEU A 640 13.35 10.03 4.19
CA LEU A 640 14.29 10.46 5.25
C LEU A 640 15.25 11.55 4.74
N HIS A 641 15.70 11.46 3.49
CA HIS A 641 16.56 12.47 2.89
C HIS A 641 15.81 13.79 2.58
N ARG A 642 14.58 13.70 2.08
CA ARG A 642 13.74 14.85 1.66
C ARG A 642 13.14 15.67 2.81
N MET A 643 13.08 15.12 4.03
CA MET A 643 12.70 15.85 5.26
C MET A 643 13.86 16.63 5.89
N GLY A 644 15.03 16.68 5.25
CA GLY A 644 16.21 17.36 5.79
C GLY A 644 16.87 16.62 6.96
N VAL A 645 16.56 15.33 7.16
CA VAL A 645 17.27 14.47 8.11
C VAL A 645 18.52 13.91 7.41
N PRO A 646 19.73 14.39 7.74
CA PRO A 646 20.94 13.87 7.14
C PRO A 646 21.19 12.48 7.70
N THR A 647 21.05 11.43 6.87
CA THR A 647 21.72 10.15 7.14
C THR A 647 22.95 10.04 6.25
N TYR A 648 23.91 10.94 6.46
CA TYR A 648 25.31 10.65 6.16
C TYR A 648 26.03 10.62 7.50
N GLY A 649 26.16 9.42 8.04
CA GLY A 649 26.95 9.20 9.23
C GLY A 649 28.42 9.50 8.90
N LEU A 650 28.87 10.66 9.35
CA LEU A 650 30.24 10.92 9.77
C LEU A 650 30.16 11.60 11.14
N CYS A 651 30.91 11.12 12.14
CA CYS A 651 30.93 11.63 13.51
C CYS A 651 31.08 13.14 13.49
N VAL A 652 30.17 13.89 14.12
CA VAL A 652 30.28 15.35 14.21
C VAL A 652 31.60 15.82 14.81
N ASN A 653 32.26 14.95 15.61
CA ASN A 653 33.56 15.26 16.18
C ASN A 653 34.71 14.95 15.22
N CYS A 654 34.80 13.72 14.66
CA CYS A 654 35.98 13.34 13.86
C CYS A 654 35.82 13.47 12.35
N ASN A 655 34.59 13.58 11.84
CA ASN A 655 34.22 13.63 10.42
C ASN A 655 34.83 12.52 9.53
N LEU A 656 35.26 11.40 10.14
CA LEU A 656 36.02 10.33 9.47
C LEU A 656 35.30 8.97 9.47
N TYR A 657 34.37 8.74 10.40
CA TYR A 657 33.71 7.46 10.60
C TYR A 657 32.22 7.64 10.86
N GLN A 658 31.41 6.61 10.58
CA GLN A 658 29.96 6.68 10.70
C GLN A 658 29.48 7.16 12.08
N GLU A 659 28.67 8.22 12.12
CA GLU A 659 28.03 8.67 13.36
C GLU A 659 26.97 7.64 13.80
N THR A 660 27.37 6.80 14.75
CA THR A 660 26.47 5.95 15.51
C THR A 660 26.52 6.39 16.96
N ARG A 661 25.51 6.06 17.80
CA ARG A 661 25.58 6.31 19.24
C ARG A 661 26.90 5.81 19.82
N ASP A 662 27.29 4.60 19.44
CA ASP A 662 28.49 3.98 19.99
C ASP A 662 29.76 4.65 19.48
N HIS A 663 29.78 5.11 18.24
CA HIS A 663 30.87 5.91 17.74
C HIS A 663 30.93 7.30 18.39
N LEU A 664 29.83 8.06 18.41
CA LEU A 664 29.75 9.41 18.96
C LEU A 664 30.18 9.49 20.43
N PHE A 665 29.83 8.49 21.25
CA PHE A 665 30.09 8.49 22.69
C PHE A 665 31.25 7.61 23.15
N PHE A 666 31.59 6.55 22.42
CA PHE A 666 32.57 5.55 22.91
C PHE A 666 33.73 5.28 21.94
N ASN A 667 33.56 5.45 20.62
CA ASN A 667 34.59 5.06 19.64
C ASN A 667 35.19 6.22 18.81
N CYS A 668 34.66 7.43 18.91
CA CYS A 668 35.16 8.60 18.17
C CYS A 668 36.39 9.17 18.90
N SER A 669 37.54 9.22 18.22
CA SER A 669 38.85 9.58 18.82
C SER A 669 38.84 10.94 19.52
N MET A 670 38.08 11.92 19.01
CA MET A 670 37.92 13.23 19.64
C MET A 670 37.05 13.18 20.92
N ALA A 671 36.05 12.28 20.99
CA ALA A 671 35.26 12.06 22.21
C ALA A 671 36.05 11.23 23.25
N LEU A 672 36.88 10.29 22.79
CA LEU A 672 37.75 9.46 23.61
C LEU A 672 38.91 10.22 24.28
N ASN A 673 39.22 11.44 23.82
CA ASN A 673 40.19 12.33 24.46
C ASN A 673 39.59 13.10 25.66
N LEU A 674 38.25 13.13 25.82
CA LEU A 674 37.57 13.71 26.98
C LEU A 674 37.30 12.63 28.03
N LYS A 675 38.33 12.16 28.73
CA LYS A 675 38.19 11.13 29.78
C LYS A 675 38.17 11.71 31.21
N GLY A 676 37.32 11.13 32.06
CA GLY A 676 37.36 11.31 33.52
C GLY A 676 36.43 12.39 34.11
N LYS A 677 36.72 12.80 35.35
CA LYS A 677 35.91 13.72 36.19
C LYS A 677 35.54 15.06 35.51
N VAL A 678 36.25 15.46 34.45
CA VAL A 678 36.01 16.69 33.67
C VAL A 678 34.68 16.64 32.92
N LEU A 679 34.44 15.60 32.10
CA LEU A 679 33.21 15.47 31.30
C LEU A 679 31.96 15.43 32.17
N THR A 680 32.01 14.65 33.25
CA THR A 680 30.90 14.59 34.23
C THR A 680 30.65 15.93 34.91
N THR A 681 31.70 16.73 35.14
CA THR A 681 31.56 18.04 35.79
C THR A 681 31.01 19.09 34.82
N ILE A 682 31.47 19.10 33.56
CA ILE A 682 30.92 19.96 32.50
C ILE A 682 29.42 19.66 32.34
N LEU A 683 29.03 18.39 32.19
CA LEU A 683 27.63 17.99 32.04
C LEU A 683 26.76 18.44 33.23
N LYS A 684 27.24 18.30 34.48
CA LYS A 684 26.51 18.73 35.67
C LYS A 684 26.36 20.26 35.77
N ILE A 685 27.39 21.01 35.37
CA ILE A 685 27.35 22.48 35.39
C ILE A 685 26.43 23.00 34.29
N SER A 686 26.53 22.44 33.08
CA SER A 686 25.66 22.75 31.95
C SER A 686 24.20 22.47 32.25
N TRP A 687 23.91 21.34 32.91
CA TRP A 687 22.54 20.99 33.31
C TRP A 687 21.96 21.99 34.32
N ASN A 688 22.73 22.37 35.34
CA ASN A 688 22.27 23.33 36.34
C ASN A 688 22.07 24.74 35.76
N ALA A 689 22.99 25.20 34.92
CA ALA A 689 22.86 26.51 34.27
C ALA A 689 21.62 26.54 33.36
N PHE A 690 21.42 25.48 32.58
CA PHE A 690 20.27 25.36 31.69
C PHE A 690 18.93 25.43 32.45
N ILE A 691 18.76 24.66 33.52
CA ILE A 691 17.53 24.68 34.34
C ILE A 691 17.29 26.08 34.93
N TYR A 692 18.34 26.71 35.47
CA TYR A 692 18.22 28.03 36.09
C TYR A 692 17.74 29.10 35.10
N TYR A 693 18.36 29.18 33.91
CA TYR A 693 18.01 30.20 32.93
C TYR A 693 16.65 29.96 32.27
N LEU A 694 16.23 28.70 32.13
CA LEU A 694 14.86 28.36 31.73
C LEU A 694 13.83 28.78 32.77
N TRP A 695 14.09 28.48 34.05
CA TRP A 695 13.22 28.90 35.14
C TRP A 695 13.14 30.43 35.26
N HIS A 696 14.28 31.11 35.13
CA HIS A 696 14.34 32.56 35.16
C HIS A 696 13.54 33.19 34.01
N GLU A 697 13.74 32.70 32.78
CA GLU A 697 13.00 33.17 31.60
C GLU A 697 11.49 32.92 31.75
N ARG A 698 11.09 31.74 32.22
CA ARG A 698 9.69 31.42 32.51
C ARG A 698 9.07 32.44 33.47
N ASN A 699 9.75 32.75 34.57
CA ASN A 699 9.23 33.70 35.55
C ASN A 699 9.20 35.15 35.05
N GLN A 700 10.18 35.57 34.26
CA GLN A 700 10.16 36.89 33.61
C GLN A 700 8.97 37.04 32.66
N ARG A 701 8.66 35.97 31.91
CA ARG A 701 7.50 35.95 31.00
C ARG A 701 6.18 36.01 31.77
N ILE A 702 6.04 35.18 32.81
CA ILE A 702 4.78 35.07 33.56
C ILE A 702 4.50 36.32 34.41
N PHE A 703 5.51 36.85 35.12
CA PHE A 703 5.29 37.88 36.14
C PHE A 703 5.66 39.28 35.68
N ARG A 704 6.41 39.44 34.59
CA ARG A 704 6.90 40.75 34.12
C ARG A 704 6.63 41.02 32.64
N GLY A 705 6.06 40.08 31.89
CA GLY A 705 5.68 40.26 30.48
C GLY A 705 6.87 40.55 29.54
N ARG A 706 8.10 40.24 29.95
CA ARG A 706 9.31 40.45 29.14
C ARG A 706 9.81 39.11 28.58
N PHE A 707 10.28 39.10 27.34
CA PHE A 707 10.79 37.92 26.65
C PHE A 707 12.14 38.20 26.01
N ARG A 708 13.04 37.21 26.07
CA ARG A 708 14.35 37.24 25.41
C ARG A 708 14.42 36.19 24.30
N ALA A 709 15.22 36.47 23.27
CA ALA A 709 15.49 35.52 22.20
C ALA A 709 16.25 34.29 22.73
N VAL A 710 16.02 33.13 22.11
CA VAL A 710 16.61 31.85 22.52
C VAL A 710 18.14 31.93 22.52
N ASP A 711 18.73 32.60 21.53
CA ASP A 711 20.19 32.76 21.42
C ASP A 711 20.79 33.55 22.59
N ALA A 712 20.06 34.54 23.12
CA ALA A 712 20.50 35.30 24.29
C ALA A 712 20.50 34.44 25.56
N ILE A 713 19.50 33.56 25.72
CA ILE A 713 19.41 32.64 26.86
C ILE A 713 20.50 31.57 26.76
N LEU A 714 20.76 31.06 25.55
CA LEU A 714 21.83 30.09 25.31
C LEU A 714 23.21 30.70 25.57
N LYS A 715 23.42 31.97 25.20
CA LYS A 715 24.65 32.69 25.52
C LYS A 715 24.86 32.81 27.03
N ASP A 716 23.82 33.18 27.80
CA ASP A 716 23.90 33.25 29.26
C ASP A 716 24.25 31.89 29.91
N VAL A 717 23.70 30.80 29.37
CA VAL A 717 24.01 29.43 29.81
C VAL A 717 25.47 29.09 29.52
N ILE A 718 25.95 29.38 28.31
CA ILE A 718 27.35 29.12 27.90
C ILE A 718 28.31 29.93 28.77
N ASP A 719 28.07 31.22 28.94
CA ASP A 719 28.90 32.11 29.75
C ASP A 719 28.96 31.63 31.22
N THR A 720 27.82 31.21 31.78
CA THR A 720 27.75 30.66 33.14
C THR A 720 28.49 29.35 33.29
N VAL A 721 28.42 28.48 32.29
CA VAL A 721 29.18 27.22 32.27
C VAL A 721 30.67 27.52 32.22
N GLY A 722 31.11 28.42 31.33
CA GLY A 722 32.51 28.84 31.22
C GLY A 722 33.04 29.46 32.51
N ILE A 723 32.29 30.37 33.14
CA ILE A 723 32.65 30.97 34.44
C ILE A 723 32.76 29.90 35.54
N ARG A 724 31.77 29.01 35.66
CA ARG A 724 31.78 27.95 36.69
C ARG A 724 32.82 26.87 36.44
N LEU A 725 33.33 26.72 35.22
CA LEU A 725 34.44 25.84 34.91
C LEU A 725 35.79 26.48 35.25
N ARG A 726 35.96 27.79 35.04
CA ARG A 726 37.15 28.56 35.46
C ARG A 726 37.47 28.40 36.95
N ASP A 727 36.44 28.33 37.78
CA ASP A 727 36.56 28.22 39.25
C ASP A 727 36.84 26.79 39.76
N LYS A 728 36.92 25.78 38.87
CA LYS A 728 37.17 24.39 39.27
C LYS A 728 38.57 23.91 38.87
N ALA A 729 39.35 23.49 39.87
CA ALA A 729 40.63 22.83 39.64
C ALA A 729 40.42 21.38 39.16
N ILE A 730 40.17 21.20 37.86
CA ILE A 730 40.04 19.87 37.26
C ILE A 730 41.18 19.67 36.26
N ASN A 731 42.14 18.81 36.62
CA ASN A 731 43.28 18.32 35.83
C ASN A 731 43.89 19.30 34.81
N LYS A 732 44.73 20.23 35.30
CA LYS A 732 45.50 21.20 34.50
C LYS A 732 46.74 20.62 33.78
N LEU A 733 46.86 19.29 33.65
CA LEU A 733 48.03 18.65 33.02
C LEU A 733 47.78 18.22 31.56
N ASP A 734 46.54 18.35 31.07
CA ASP A 734 46.19 18.10 29.67
C ASP A 734 45.95 19.43 28.96
N ILE A 735 46.66 19.65 27.84
CA ILE A 735 46.63 20.87 27.03
C ILE A 735 45.21 21.18 26.51
N ILE A 736 44.40 20.15 26.26
CA ILE A 736 43.02 20.29 25.79
C ILE A 736 42.13 20.78 26.94
N ASN A 737 42.33 20.26 28.16
CA ASN A 737 41.59 20.69 29.35
C ASN A 737 41.97 22.10 29.82
N PHE A 738 43.24 22.50 29.65
CA PHE A 738 43.69 23.86 29.93
C PHE A 738 43.02 24.90 29.03
N ASN A 739 42.90 24.61 27.74
CA ASN A 739 42.22 25.50 26.78
C ASN A 739 40.72 25.60 27.06
N LEU A 740 40.05 24.49 27.40
CA LEU A 740 38.62 24.47 27.72
C LEU A 740 38.27 25.22 29.02
N CYS A 741 39.17 25.30 29.98
CA CYS A 741 38.92 26.00 31.25
C CYS A 741 39.27 27.49 31.21
N ASN A 742 40.06 27.97 30.23
CA ASN A 742 40.55 29.34 30.17
C ASN A 742 40.04 30.17 28.96
N ALA A 743 39.32 29.55 28.02
CA ALA A 743 38.68 30.23 26.89
C ALA A 743 37.45 31.05 27.30
#